data_AF-A0A372DSJ2-F1
#
_entry.id   AF-A0A372DSJ2-F1
#
_cell.length_a   1.000
_cell.length_b   1.000
_cell.length_c   1.000
_cell.angle_alpha   90.00
_cell.angle_beta   90.00
_cell.angle_gamma   90.00
#
_symmetry.space_group_name_H-M   'P 1'
#
loop_
_entity.id
_entity.type
_entity.pdbx_description
1 polymer ?
#
loop_
_entity_poly.entity_id
_entity_poly.type
_entity_poly.pdbx_seq_one_letter_code
_entity_poly.pdbx_strand_id
1 'polypeptide(L)'
;MLSDAAGRAHRRFLFGLALLTLFAWLLREYFVLATVVEAPIRGDVRDYVAYAWNLLHHGVFSKAWPTDTAAVPTPDGFRGPGYPLFIAAAMALKSRPDDWYALLLHAQALLGALTVTGTVLLARRWLASGWALLAGVLLALWPHHIAATGALLSEVVLGATLVFALLCTAHAFDRPGARRWILAAGALFGYAWLVNPLVLFLPFALAALLWRGQRGHAAAWLLAVFLLPVAAWGIRGSTLADGGSGDRAKVNLVQGAWPQYHAAWNTSSRNPISRRIMQAIDREERLLKADTVAGLREIGTRMGEDPGYYARWYLLQKPWLLWDWDIRVGAGGVYFHRVSHSPLDTHPILRASTGLLHRLNPLLFALSLMASLALVVGAWRRRPWAPPAATIAALLFLYVTAMHALLQAEPRYSIPYRPFELLLATGALAAIAGAARRRWPARISSASASTAASAPSSTPMSASDVPAPTGMTRWRAAGIHLLISLLVLSLAAALAIALWYPPSLFHVSGVDRLLLLLAAIDLTVGPLLTLLVYRHGKRGMRFDLTVIALLQAAFFAYGAHVFFQSRPVFLVGNVDRFELVFANQIAPADWARARPPYNHPGYGRPRLVGVAMPTEPQARNALLFEELSGHLAVQQPRLYRDYAAVAPQLHRRAHSLDAALRSSPLAKARLQAALRRLDLPAAAVRWLPLDSSRGSAVQLVAAADARPLATVALDPWTLLAATGQPGHPSRSDARRH
;
A
#
# COMPACT_ATOMS: atom_id res chain seq x y z
N MET A 1 -13.16 28.17 -34.32
CA MET A 1 -11.98 28.34 -33.43
C MET A 1 -12.27 28.10 -31.93
N LEU A 2 -13.38 28.59 -31.36
CA LEU A 2 -13.69 28.44 -29.91
C LEU A 2 -14.08 27.02 -29.47
N SER A 3 -14.87 26.28 -30.26
CA SER A 3 -15.20 24.86 -30.01
C SER A 3 -13.95 23.98 -29.98
N ASP A 4 -13.01 24.32 -30.84
CA ASP A 4 -11.74 23.63 -31.04
C ASP A 4 -10.77 23.86 -29.87
N ALA A 5 -10.74 25.08 -29.32
CA ALA A 5 -9.95 25.42 -28.14
C ALA A 5 -10.49 24.76 -26.86
N ALA A 6 -11.82 24.76 -26.67
CA ALA A 6 -12.46 24.08 -25.54
C ALA A 6 -12.26 22.56 -25.59
N GLY A 7 -12.41 21.95 -26.76
CA GLY A 7 -12.11 20.54 -26.98
C GLY A 7 -10.63 20.18 -26.74
N ARG A 8 -9.70 21.07 -27.12
CA ARG A 8 -8.27 20.91 -26.78
C ARG A 8 -8.01 21.01 -25.28
N ALA A 9 -8.63 21.95 -24.57
CA ALA A 9 -8.47 22.10 -23.12
C ALA A 9 -9.03 20.90 -22.35
N HIS A 10 -10.18 20.36 -22.77
CA HIS A 10 -10.76 19.15 -22.18
C HIS A 10 -9.87 17.94 -22.40
N ARG A 11 -9.37 17.71 -23.63
CA ARG A 11 -8.41 16.64 -23.94
C ARG A 11 -7.12 16.75 -23.13
N ARG A 12 -6.57 17.96 -22.97
CA ARG A 12 -5.39 18.21 -22.13
C ARG A 12 -5.64 17.86 -20.66
N PHE A 13 -6.82 18.21 -20.14
CA PHE A 13 -7.20 17.84 -18.78
C PHE A 13 -7.33 16.33 -18.62
N LEU A 14 -8.02 15.64 -19.53
CA LEU A 14 -8.16 14.18 -19.48
C LEU A 14 -6.79 13.48 -19.59
N PHE A 15 -5.91 13.97 -20.45
CA PHE A 15 -4.55 13.48 -20.57
C PHE A 15 -3.75 13.69 -19.27
N GLY A 16 -3.81 14.89 -18.69
CA GLY A 16 -3.18 15.18 -17.40
C GLY A 16 -3.72 14.32 -16.26
N LEU A 17 -5.03 14.07 -16.24
CA LEU A 17 -5.67 13.15 -15.29
C LEU A 17 -5.15 11.71 -15.48
N ALA A 18 -5.11 11.21 -16.71
CA ALA A 18 -4.62 9.86 -17.00
C ALA A 18 -3.15 9.68 -16.60
N LEU A 19 -2.29 10.66 -16.90
CA LEU A 19 -0.89 10.65 -16.46
C LEU A 19 -0.77 10.66 -14.94
N LEU A 20 -1.58 11.46 -14.25
CA LEU A 20 -1.59 11.51 -12.80
C LEU A 20 -2.08 10.20 -12.18
N THR A 21 -3.12 9.57 -12.75
CA THR A 21 -3.62 8.26 -12.33
C THR A 21 -2.53 7.19 -12.49
N LEU A 22 -1.88 7.16 -13.65
CA LEU A 22 -0.78 6.22 -13.92
C LEU A 22 0.38 6.45 -12.95
N PHE A 23 0.78 7.71 -12.74
CA PHE A 23 1.82 8.06 -11.76
C PHE A 23 1.45 7.63 -10.34
N ALA A 24 0.22 7.91 -9.90
CA ALA A 24 -0.26 7.56 -8.57
C ALA A 24 -0.28 6.04 -8.36
N TRP A 25 -0.65 5.28 -9.40
CA TRP A 25 -0.64 3.81 -9.37
C TRP A 25 0.79 3.27 -9.33
N LEU A 26 1.65 3.68 -10.26
CA LEU A 26 3.05 3.23 -10.31
C LEU A 26 3.81 3.54 -9.01
N LEU A 27 3.56 4.70 -8.39
CA LEU A 27 4.17 5.04 -7.11
C LEU A 27 3.71 4.12 -5.96
N ARG A 28 2.42 3.76 -5.94
CA ARG A 28 1.88 2.83 -4.92
C ARG A 28 2.33 1.39 -5.17
N GLU A 29 2.38 0.95 -6.43
CA GLU A 29 2.94 -0.35 -6.79
C GLU A 29 4.41 -0.45 -6.43
N TYR A 30 5.20 0.59 -6.75
CA TYR A 30 6.60 0.66 -6.36
C TYR A 30 6.76 0.61 -4.84
N PHE A 31 5.92 1.32 -4.08
CA PHE A 31 5.91 1.22 -2.63
C PHE A 31 5.61 -0.20 -2.15
N VAL A 32 4.53 -0.83 -2.66
CA VAL A 32 4.13 -2.21 -2.30
C VAL A 32 5.23 -3.22 -2.60
N LEU A 33 5.91 -3.09 -3.74
CA LEU A 33 6.93 -4.04 -4.20
C LEU A 33 8.28 -3.85 -3.50
N ALA A 34 8.64 -2.63 -3.13
CA ALA A 34 9.94 -2.32 -2.55
C ALA A 34 9.93 -2.31 -1.01
N THR A 35 8.77 -2.14 -0.37
CA THR A 35 8.68 -2.02 1.09
C THR A 35 8.70 -3.39 1.77
N VAL A 36 9.51 -3.53 2.82
CA VAL A 36 9.58 -4.76 3.62
C VAL A 36 8.92 -4.52 4.98
N VAL A 37 7.75 -5.13 5.17
CA VAL A 37 6.95 -5.01 6.41
C VAL A 37 7.29 -6.14 7.38
N GLU A 38 7.68 -5.77 8.60
CA GLU A 38 7.92 -6.72 9.69
C GLU A 38 6.58 -7.19 10.29
N ALA A 39 6.31 -8.50 10.19
CA ALA A 39 5.10 -9.15 10.69
C ALA A 39 3.80 -8.49 10.17
N PRO A 40 3.39 -8.77 8.91
CA PRO A 40 2.29 -8.08 8.25
C PRO A 40 0.90 -8.38 8.85
N ILE A 41 0.73 -9.53 9.54
CA ILE A 41 -0.54 -9.92 10.15
C ILE A 41 -0.40 -9.84 11.68
N ARG A 42 -0.77 -8.68 12.24
CA ARG A 42 -0.73 -8.41 13.69
C ARG A 42 -1.73 -7.33 14.08
N GLY A 43 -2.03 -7.23 15.37
CA GLY A 43 -2.97 -6.23 15.90
C GLY A 43 -4.30 -6.25 15.13
N ASP A 44 -4.75 -5.08 14.67
CA ASP A 44 -6.00 -4.95 13.91
C ASP A 44 -6.08 -5.82 12.65
N VAL A 45 -4.95 -6.05 11.97
CA VAL A 45 -4.90 -6.88 10.75
C VAL A 45 -5.25 -8.33 11.04
N ARG A 46 -4.84 -8.83 12.21
CA ARG A 46 -5.14 -10.20 12.66
C ARG A 46 -6.66 -10.41 12.71
N ASP A 47 -7.40 -9.48 13.32
CA ASP A 47 -8.86 -9.57 13.39
C ASP A 47 -9.49 -9.60 11.99
N TYR A 48 -9.09 -8.69 11.09
CA TYR A 48 -9.65 -8.62 9.74
C TYR A 48 -9.43 -9.91 8.94
N VAL A 49 -8.22 -10.49 9.04
CA VAL A 49 -7.88 -11.76 8.41
C VAL A 49 -8.67 -12.92 9.02
N ALA A 50 -8.83 -12.94 10.36
CA ALA A 50 -9.62 -13.95 11.06
C ALA A 50 -11.09 -13.94 10.61
N TYR A 51 -11.72 -12.77 10.55
CA TYR A 51 -13.09 -12.64 10.06
C TYR A 51 -13.25 -13.17 8.63
N ALA A 52 -12.33 -12.81 7.74
CA ALA A 52 -12.36 -13.25 6.35
C ALA A 52 -12.20 -14.77 6.24
N TRP A 53 -11.26 -15.35 6.98
CA TRP A 53 -11.01 -16.78 7.01
C TRP A 53 -12.22 -17.56 7.54
N ASN A 54 -12.76 -17.16 8.70
CA ASN A 54 -13.87 -17.85 9.35
C ASN A 54 -15.16 -17.75 8.53
N LEU A 55 -15.36 -16.63 7.84
CA LEU A 55 -16.49 -16.46 6.93
C LEU A 55 -16.43 -17.48 5.78
N LEU A 56 -15.24 -17.71 5.19
CA LEU A 56 -15.07 -18.63 4.07
C LEU A 56 -15.08 -20.11 4.48
N HIS A 57 -14.48 -20.45 5.62
CA HIS A 57 -14.26 -21.85 6.00
C HIS A 57 -15.33 -22.41 6.94
N HIS A 58 -15.96 -21.53 7.73
CA HIS A 58 -16.95 -21.93 8.75
C HIS A 58 -18.32 -21.31 8.51
N GLY A 59 -18.46 -20.37 7.58
CA GLY A 59 -19.72 -19.63 7.40
C GLY A 59 -20.06 -18.71 8.60
N VAL A 60 -19.08 -18.44 9.47
CA VAL A 60 -19.28 -17.68 10.71
C VAL A 60 -18.40 -16.44 10.71
N PHE A 61 -19.01 -15.28 10.96
CA PHE A 61 -18.28 -14.03 11.11
C PHE A 61 -17.77 -13.87 12.55
N SER A 62 -16.51 -14.23 12.76
CA SER A 62 -15.83 -14.22 14.06
C SER A 62 -14.37 -13.77 13.95
N LYS A 63 -13.87 -13.04 14.95
CA LYS A 63 -12.44 -12.67 15.08
C LYS A 63 -11.58 -13.76 15.71
N ALA A 64 -12.17 -14.90 16.12
CA ALA A 64 -11.43 -16.03 16.68
C ALA A 64 -10.34 -16.47 15.70
N TRP A 65 -9.11 -16.69 16.19
CA TRP A 65 -8.03 -17.04 15.28
C TRP A 65 -8.15 -18.53 14.92
N PRO A 66 -7.85 -18.96 13.69
CA PRO A 66 -8.09 -20.35 13.25
C PRO A 66 -7.40 -21.44 14.08
N THR A 67 -6.40 -21.11 14.92
CA THR A 67 -5.72 -22.05 15.84
C THR A 67 -6.43 -22.27 17.17
N ASP A 68 -7.46 -21.47 17.49
CA ASP A 68 -8.14 -21.52 18.79
C ASP A 68 -9.03 -22.78 18.84
N THR A 69 -8.42 -23.92 19.20
CA THR A 69 -9.02 -25.24 19.49
C THR A 69 -10.27 -25.59 18.66
N ALA A 70 -10.10 -26.07 17.42
CA ALA A 70 -10.95 -26.94 16.57
C ALA A 70 -12.51 -26.95 16.71
N ALA A 71 -13.10 -25.99 17.41
CA ALA A 71 -14.53 -25.79 17.61
C ALA A 71 -14.99 -24.73 16.62
N VAL A 72 -16.26 -24.79 16.22
CA VAL A 72 -16.87 -23.76 15.39
C VAL A 72 -16.75 -22.43 16.15
N PRO A 73 -16.12 -21.39 15.56
CA PRO A 73 -15.86 -20.14 16.26
C PRO A 73 -17.18 -19.44 16.63
N THR A 74 -17.24 -18.81 17.80
CA THR A 74 -18.44 -18.07 18.23
C THR A 74 -18.59 -16.79 17.39
N PRO A 75 -19.78 -16.51 16.82
CA PRO A 75 -20.01 -15.28 16.06
C PRO A 75 -19.91 -14.05 16.96
N ASP A 76 -19.31 -12.97 16.44
CA ASP A 76 -19.23 -11.69 17.13
C ASP A 76 -19.44 -10.50 16.16
N GLY A 77 -19.53 -9.28 16.71
CA GLY A 77 -19.80 -8.04 15.97
C GLY A 77 -18.77 -6.94 16.21
N PHE A 78 -17.55 -7.26 16.64
CA PHE A 78 -16.55 -6.28 17.05
C PHE A 78 -16.04 -5.40 15.89
N ARG A 79 -15.96 -5.94 14.66
CA ARG A 79 -15.68 -5.19 13.43
C ARG A 79 -16.83 -5.30 12.42
N GLY A 80 -16.97 -4.28 11.57
CA GLY A 80 -17.88 -4.33 10.45
C GLY A 80 -17.36 -5.26 9.34
N PRO A 81 -18.25 -5.86 8.52
CA PRO A 81 -17.88 -6.88 7.56
C PRO A 81 -17.30 -6.31 6.26
N GLY A 82 -17.37 -5.00 6.02
CA GLY A 82 -17.02 -4.42 4.73
C GLY A 82 -15.59 -4.70 4.28
N TYR A 83 -14.61 -4.50 5.17
CA TYR A 83 -13.20 -4.80 4.87
C TYR A 83 -12.87 -6.30 4.94
N PRO A 84 -13.32 -7.07 5.94
CA PRO A 84 -13.21 -8.54 5.90
C PRO A 84 -13.76 -9.19 4.63
N LEU A 85 -14.88 -8.71 4.07
CA LEU A 85 -15.42 -9.21 2.81
C LEU A 85 -14.49 -8.93 1.63
N PHE A 86 -13.80 -7.78 1.63
CA PHE A 86 -12.79 -7.47 0.63
C PHE A 86 -11.59 -8.43 0.70
N ILE A 87 -11.15 -8.78 1.92
CA ILE A 87 -10.12 -9.80 2.14
C ILE A 87 -10.62 -11.20 1.72
N ALA A 88 -11.83 -11.56 2.12
CA ALA A 88 -12.44 -12.85 1.80
C ALA A 88 -12.59 -13.04 0.28
N ALA A 89 -12.92 -11.99 -0.47
CA ALA A 89 -12.96 -12.05 -1.92
C ALA A 89 -11.59 -12.39 -2.52
N ALA A 90 -10.50 -11.82 -1.99
CA ALA A 90 -9.15 -12.16 -2.44
C ALA A 90 -8.75 -13.60 -2.06
N MET A 91 -9.09 -14.05 -0.86
CA MET A 91 -8.87 -15.44 -0.41
C MET A 91 -9.67 -16.45 -1.23
N ALA A 92 -10.89 -16.11 -1.64
CA ALA A 92 -11.71 -16.95 -2.51
C ALA A 92 -11.12 -17.07 -3.93
N LEU A 93 -10.49 -16.00 -4.44
CA LEU A 93 -9.81 -16.00 -5.74
C LEU A 93 -8.44 -16.69 -5.71
N LYS A 94 -7.77 -16.70 -4.55
CA LYS A 94 -6.41 -17.23 -4.37
C LYS A 94 -6.31 -17.97 -3.04
N SER A 95 -6.18 -19.29 -3.09
CA SER A 95 -6.20 -20.12 -1.87
C SER A 95 -4.89 -20.08 -1.05
N ARG A 96 -3.76 -19.62 -1.63
CA ARG A 96 -2.47 -19.55 -0.92
C ARG A 96 -2.31 -18.22 -0.18
N PRO A 97 -1.85 -18.21 1.09
CA PRO A 97 -1.59 -17.00 1.88
C PRO A 97 -0.83 -15.89 1.17
N ASP A 98 0.31 -16.22 0.57
CA ASP A 98 1.15 -15.21 -0.09
C ASP A 98 0.47 -14.64 -1.36
N ASP A 99 -0.34 -15.45 -2.07
CA ASP A 99 -0.99 -15.03 -3.31
C ASP A 99 -2.18 -14.11 -3.07
N TRP A 100 -3.08 -14.43 -2.13
CA TRP A 100 -4.19 -13.52 -1.82
C TRP A 100 -3.70 -12.26 -1.11
N TYR A 101 -2.64 -12.36 -0.31
CA TYR A 101 -2.03 -11.21 0.34
C TYR A 101 -1.44 -10.24 -0.69
N ALA A 102 -0.64 -10.74 -1.65
CA ALA A 102 -0.12 -9.93 -2.74
C ALA A 102 -1.25 -9.33 -3.59
N LEU A 103 -2.26 -10.13 -3.95
CA LEU A 103 -3.44 -9.65 -4.68
C LEU A 103 -4.12 -8.48 -3.97
N LEU A 104 -4.29 -8.55 -2.64
CA LEU A 104 -4.87 -7.45 -1.85
C LEU A 104 -3.99 -6.20 -1.91
N LEU A 105 -2.67 -6.33 -1.74
CA LEU A 105 -1.79 -5.16 -1.79
C LEU A 105 -1.86 -4.45 -3.15
N HIS A 106 -1.84 -5.20 -4.26
CA HIS A 106 -2.01 -4.65 -5.60
C HIS A 106 -3.40 -4.04 -5.82
N ALA A 107 -4.46 -4.68 -5.32
CA ALA A 107 -5.82 -4.14 -5.37
C ALA A 107 -5.94 -2.83 -4.57
N GLN A 108 -5.29 -2.75 -3.40
CA GLN A 108 -5.21 -1.52 -2.61
C GLN A 108 -4.39 -0.42 -3.30
N ALA A 109 -3.29 -0.77 -3.97
CA ALA A 109 -2.50 0.17 -4.75
C ALA A 109 -3.33 0.80 -5.89
N LEU A 110 -4.08 -0.03 -6.63
CA LEU A 110 -5.01 0.42 -7.66
C LEU A 110 -6.14 1.27 -7.08
N LEU A 111 -6.81 0.81 -6.01
CA LEU A 111 -7.85 1.58 -5.33
C LEU A 111 -7.31 2.94 -4.86
N GLY A 112 -6.09 2.98 -4.32
CA GLY A 112 -5.45 4.20 -3.89
C GLY A 112 -5.22 5.21 -5.04
N ALA A 113 -4.89 4.73 -6.24
CA ALA A 113 -4.76 5.57 -7.44
C ALA A 113 -6.13 6.02 -7.99
N LEU A 114 -7.14 5.15 -7.90
CA LEU A 114 -8.52 5.50 -8.24
C LEU A 114 -9.09 6.55 -7.27
N THR A 115 -8.73 6.52 -5.99
CA THR A 115 -9.07 7.58 -5.02
C THR A 115 -8.48 8.92 -5.44
N VAL A 116 -7.23 8.97 -5.92
CA VAL A 116 -6.62 10.19 -6.49
C VAL A 116 -7.44 10.69 -7.67
N THR A 117 -7.78 9.81 -8.59
CA THR A 117 -8.59 10.13 -9.78
C THR A 117 -9.96 10.69 -9.39
N GLY A 118 -10.65 10.00 -8.49
CA GLY A 118 -11.95 10.42 -7.97
C GLY A 118 -11.89 11.78 -7.27
N THR A 119 -10.82 12.02 -6.52
CA THR A 119 -10.56 13.31 -5.85
C THR A 119 -10.45 14.44 -6.87
N VAL A 120 -9.69 14.26 -7.96
CA VAL A 120 -9.59 15.27 -9.02
C VAL A 120 -10.94 15.50 -9.71
N LEU A 121 -11.69 14.43 -9.99
CA LEU A 121 -13.01 14.54 -10.60
C LEU A 121 -14.02 15.25 -9.68
N LEU A 122 -13.88 15.07 -8.36
CA LEU A 122 -14.70 15.75 -7.36
C LEU A 122 -14.31 17.23 -7.30
N ALA A 123 -13.01 17.52 -7.24
CA ALA A 123 -12.46 18.87 -7.29
C ALA A 123 -13.00 19.67 -8.49
N ARG A 124 -13.09 19.04 -9.67
CA ARG A 124 -13.57 19.70 -10.91
C ARG A 124 -15.00 20.21 -10.84
N ARG A 125 -15.79 19.83 -9.83
CA ARG A 125 -17.14 20.36 -9.60
C ARG A 125 -17.12 21.81 -9.14
N TRP A 126 -16.02 22.30 -8.55
CA TRP A 126 -15.91 23.71 -8.13
C TRP A 126 -14.54 24.36 -8.37
N LEU A 127 -13.50 23.59 -8.65
CA LEU A 127 -12.14 24.09 -8.91
C LEU A 127 -11.80 24.03 -10.40
N ALA A 128 -11.05 25.02 -10.87
CA ALA A 128 -10.45 25.01 -12.20
C ALA A 128 -9.47 23.85 -12.36
N SER A 129 -9.22 23.42 -13.62
CA SER A 129 -8.43 22.23 -13.94
C SER A 129 -7.06 22.16 -13.27
N GLY A 130 -6.34 23.29 -13.20
CA GLY A 130 -5.02 23.35 -12.55
C GLY A 130 -5.08 23.07 -11.04
N TRP A 131 -6.04 23.67 -10.34
CA TRP A 131 -6.24 23.46 -8.90
C TRP A 131 -6.75 22.05 -8.59
N ALA A 132 -7.61 21.50 -9.45
CA ALA A 132 -8.07 20.13 -9.34
C ALA A 132 -6.91 19.12 -9.50
N LEU A 133 -6.06 19.32 -10.51
CA LEU A 133 -4.86 18.49 -10.69
C LEU A 133 -3.88 18.65 -9.52
N LEU A 134 -3.69 19.87 -9.00
CA LEU A 134 -2.84 20.10 -7.81
C LEU A 134 -3.33 19.31 -6.59
N ALA A 135 -4.63 19.28 -6.31
CA ALA A 135 -5.20 18.46 -5.24
C ALA A 135 -4.88 16.98 -5.43
N GLY A 136 -4.98 16.50 -6.66
CA GLY A 136 -4.60 15.13 -7.02
C GLY A 136 -3.10 14.86 -6.88
N VAL A 137 -2.22 15.79 -7.26
CA VAL A 137 -0.76 15.65 -7.07
C VAL A 137 -0.40 15.58 -5.59
N LEU A 138 -0.98 16.45 -4.76
CA LEU A 138 -0.75 16.44 -3.31
C LEU A 138 -1.17 15.09 -2.70
N LEU A 139 -2.34 14.56 -3.10
CA LEU A 139 -2.82 13.26 -2.63
C LEU A 139 -2.01 12.08 -3.19
N ALA A 140 -1.58 12.17 -4.45
CA ALA A 140 -0.76 11.14 -5.08
C ALA A 140 0.58 10.95 -4.35
N LEU A 141 1.17 12.05 -3.89
CA LEU A 141 2.43 12.11 -3.14
C LEU A 141 2.25 12.01 -1.62
N TRP A 142 1.01 11.97 -1.11
CA TRP A 142 0.77 11.99 0.34
C TRP A 142 1.30 10.71 1.01
N PRO A 143 2.33 10.79 1.87
CA PRO A 143 3.05 9.61 2.34
C PRO A 143 2.19 8.60 3.09
N HIS A 144 1.27 9.04 3.96
CA HIS A 144 0.37 8.11 4.66
C HIS A 144 -0.59 7.38 3.71
N HIS A 145 -1.03 8.05 2.64
CA HIS A 145 -1.94 7.45 1.67
C HIS A 145 -1.20 6.46 0.77
N ILE A 146 0.10 6.67 0.52
CA ILE A 146 0.97 5.69 -0.13
C ILE A 146 1.20 4.51 0.81
N ALA A 147 1.65 4.77 2.04
CA ALA A 147 2.02 3.76 3.02
C ALA A 147 0.84 2.84 3.40
N ALA A 148 -0.38 3.38 3.47
CA ALA A 148 -1.59 2.60 3.76
C ALA A 148 -1.86 1.49 2.74
N THR A 149 -1.36 1.59 1.50
CA THR A 149 -1.54 0.54 0.49
C THR A 149 -0.75 -0.73 0.80
N GLY A 150 0.34 -0.61 1.58
CA GLY A 150 1.18 -1.72 2.03
C GLY A 150 0.72 -2.38 3.35
N ALA A 151 -0.41 -1.93 3.94
CA ALA A 151 -0.96 -2.50 5.17
C ALA A 151 -2.39 -3.00 4.92
N LEU A 152 -2.76 -4.15 5.51
CA LEU A 152 -4.10 -4.72 5.39
C LEU A 152 -5.05 -4.04 6.40
N LEU A 153 -5.30 -2.76 6.17
CA LEU A 153 -6.18 -1.93 6.96
C LEU A 153 -7.34 -1.39 6.11
N SER A 154 -8.43 -1.05 6.79
CA SER A 154 -9.68 -0.60 6.17
C SER A 154 -9.58 0.74 5.41
N GLU A 155 -8.52 1.50 5.65
CA GLU A 155 -8.43 2.93 5.37
C GLU A 155 -8.46 3.23 3.87
N VAL A 156 -7.79 2.39 3.07
CA VAL A 156 -7.74 2.55 1.60
C VAL A 156 -9.11 2.33 0.99
N VAL A 157 -9.80 1.25 1.41
CA VAL A 157 -11.14 0.89 0.93
C VAL A 157 -12.16 1.94 1.37
N LEU A 158 -12.09 2.39 2.62
CA LEU A 158 -12.96 3.43 3.15
C LEU A 158 -12.80 4.74 2.37
N GLY A 159 -11.56 5.20 2.17
CA GLY A 159 -11.28 6.44 1.46
C GLY A 159 -11.76 6.42 0.02
N ALA A 160 -11.50 5.31 -0.70
CA ALA A 160 -12.00 5.12 -2.06
C ALA A 160 -13.53 5.17 -2.10
N THR A 161 -14.19 4.39 -1.24
CA THR A 161 -15.65 4.28 -1.20
C THR A 161 -16.30 5.63 -0.90
N LEU A 162 -15.77 6.40 0.05
CA LEU A 162 -16.29 7.72 0.39
C LEU A 162 -16.14 8.70 -0.78
N VAL A 163 -14.96 8.79 -1.41
CA VAL A 163 -14.74 9.68 -2.56
C VAL A 163 -15.73 9.37 -3.68
N PHE A 164 -15.95 8.09 -4.01
CA PHE A 164 -16.92 7.71 -5.03
C PHE A 164 -18.38 7.92 -4.60
N ALA A 165 -18.73 7.69 -3.34
CA ALA A 165 -20.06 7.99 -2.82
C ALA A 165 -20.39 9.49 -3.01
N LEU A 166 -19.45 10.35 -2.65
CA LEU A 166 -19.55 11.81 -2.74
C LEU A 166 -19.58 12.30 -4.19
N LEU A 167 -18.81 11.67 -5.08
CA LEU A 167 -18.90 11.92 -6.52
C LEU A 167 -20.28 11.58 -7.09
N CYS A 168 -20.85 10.45 -6.69
CA CYS A 168 -22.19 10.04 -7.09
C CYS A 168 -23.25 11.01 -6.54
N THR A 169 -23.14 11.41 -5.27
CA THR A 169 -23.99 12.44 -4.67
C THR A 169 -23.88 13.76 -5.43
N ALA A 170 -22.67 14.27 -5.68
CA ALA A 170 -22.44 15.50 -6.44
C ALA A 170 -23.01 15.42 -7.86
N HIS A 171 -22.87 14.29 -8.54
CA HIS A 171 -23.45 14.10 -9.87
C HIS A 171 -24.97 14.10 -9.87
N ALA A 172 -25.59 13.50 -8.85
CA ALA A 172 -27.03 13.59 -8.66
C ALA A 172 -27.48 15.03 -8.35
N PHE A 173 -26.62 15.84 -7.72
CA PHE A 173 -26.90 17.25 -7.51
C PHE A 173 -26.92 18.05 -8.83
N ASP A 174 -26.04 17.74 -9.77
CA ASP A 174 -25.92 18.47 -11.04
C ASP A 174 -27.00 18.06 -12.06
N ARG A 175 -27.53 16.83 -11.97
CA ARG A 175 -28.50 16.27 -12.92
C ARG A 175 -29.78 15.78 -12.22
N PRO A 176 -30.79 16.65 -12.04
CA PRO A 176 -32.09 16.26 -11.50
C PRO A 176 -32.70 15.11 -12.31
N GLY A 177 -33.18 14.05 -11.63
CA GLY A 177 -33.77 12.86 -12.28
C GLY A 177 -32.81 11.68 -12.47
N ALA A 178 -31.50 11.84 -12.21
CA ALA A 178 -30.53 10.77 -12.35
C ALA A 178 -30.52 9.80 -11.15
N ARG A 179 -31.66 9.11 -10.91
CA ARG A 179 -31.91 8.21 -9.78
C ARG A 179 -30.78 7.20 -9.55
N ARG A 180 -30.20 6.65 -10.63
CA ARG A 180 -29.07 5.70 -10.58
C ARG A 180 -27.89 6.19 -9.72
N TRP A 181 -27.58 7.49 -9.74
CA TRP A 181 -26.45 8.05 -8.99
C TRP A 181 -26.76 8.21 -7.51
N ILE A 182 -28.02 8.49 -7.15
CA ILE A 182 -28.45 8.50 -5.76
C ILE A 182 -28.47 7.09 -5.19
N LEU A 183 -28.97 6.11 -5.94
CA LEU A 183 -28.95 4.71 -5.53
C LEU A 183 -27.51 4.21 -5.34
N ALA A 184 -26.61 4.53 -6.29
CA ALA A 184 -25.18 4.23 -6.18
C ALA A 184 -24.54 4.92 -4.96
N ALA A 185 -24.87 6.19 -4.70
CA ALA A 185 -24.37 6.89 -3.50
C ALA A 185 -24.85 6.21 -2.21
N GLY A 186 -26.12 5.81 -2.13
CA GLY A 186 -26.68 5.11 -0.98
C GLY A 186 -26.00 3.77 -0.75
N ALA A 187 -25.77 2.99 -1.81
CA ALA A 187 -25.07 1.72 -1.75
C ALA A 187 -23.61 1.88 -1.31
N LEU A 188 -22.89 2.86 -1.86
CA LEU A 188 -21.50 3.15 -1.48
C LEU A 188 -21.40 3.65 -0.03
N PHE A 189 -22.29 4.51 0.44
CA PHE A 189 -22.32 4.89 1.86
C PHE A 189 -22.68 3.71 2.76
N GLY A 190 -23.56 2.81 2.31
CA GLY A 190 -23.91 1.59 3.03
C GLY A 190 -22.69 0.67 3.18
N TYR A 191 -21.94 0.47 2.10
CA TYR A 191 -20.68 -0.27 2.15
C TYR A 191 -19.62 0.44 3.01
N ALA A 192 -19.49 1.76 2.90
CA ALA A 192 -18.57 2.54 3.74
C ALA A 192 -18.89 2.41 5.24
N TRP A 193 -20.17 2.33 5.62
CA TRP A 193 -20.58 2.06 6.99
C TRP A 193 -20.23 0.64 7.44
N LEU A 194 -20.39 -0.36 6.56
CA LEU A 194 -19.93 -1.74 6.84
C LEU A 194 -18.40 -1.82 7.01
N VAL A 195 -17.64 -0.93 6.37
CA VAL A 195 -16.19 -0.82 6.56
C VAL A 195 -15.87 -0.11 7.88
N ASN A 196 -16.54 1.01 8.15
CA ASN A 196 -16.35 1.81 9.36
C ASN A 196 -17.69 2.43 9.83
N PRO A 197 -18.24 2.00 10.98
CA PRO A 197 -19.52 2.51 11.50
C PRO A 197 -19.55 4.02 11.77
N LEU A 198 -18.39 4.69 11.84
CA LEU A 198 -18.30 6.15 11.96
C LEU A 198 -18.98 6.88 10.80
N VAL A 199 -19.25 6.22 9.67
CA VAL A 199 -19.97 6.83 8.54
C VAL A 199 -21.46 7.07 8.83
N LEU A 200 -22.02 6.49 9.91
CA LEU A 200 -23.48 6.38 10.14
C LEU A 200 -24.24 7.69 9.92
N PHE A 201 -23.78 8.81 10.49
CA PHE A 201 -24.53 10.07 10.46
C PHE A 201 -24.29 10.91 9.21
N LEU A 202 -23.28 10.57 8.40
CA LEU A 202 -22.92 11.36 7.23
C LEU A 202 -24.04 11.35 6.16
N PRO A 203 -24.62 10.21 5.74
CA PRO A 203 -25.73 10.20 4.77
C PRO A 203 -26.97 10.95 5.23
N PHE A 204 -27.25 11.03 6.54
CA PHE A 204 -28.35 11.82 7.08
C PHE A 204 -28.12 13.32 6.90
N ALA A 205 -26.90 13.80 7.16
CA ALA A 205 -26.55 15.20 6.89
C ALA A 205 -26.67 15.54 5.39
N LEU A 206 -26.27 14.62 4.51
CA LEU A 206 -26.43 14.79 3.06
C LEU A 206 -27.89 14.76 2.61
N ALA A 207 -28.70 13.87 3.20
CA ALA A 207 -30.13 13.80 2.96
C ALA A 207 -30.83 15.10 3.41
N ALA A 208 -30.43 15.69 4.54
CA ALA A 208 -30.93 16.99 4.99
C ALA A 208 -30.59 18.12 3.99
N LEU A 209 -29.37 18.12 3.43
CA LEU A 209 -29.00 19.07 2.38
C LEU A 209 -29.82 18.87 1.10
N LEU A 210 -30.03 17.62 0.68
CA LEU A 210 -30.87 17.28 -0.47
C LEU A 210 -32.31 17.74 -0.26
N TRP A 211 -32.88 17.47 0.92
CA TRP A 211 -34.22 17.93 1.28
C TRP A 211 -34.30 19.46 1.21
N ARG A 212 -33.37 20.17 1.85
CA ARG A 212 -33.32 21.64 1.85
C ARG A 212 -33.16 22.22 0.43
N GLY A 213 -32.50 21.48 -0.47
CA GLY A 213 -32.41 21.78 -1.89
C GLY A 213 -33.65 21.39 -2.71
N GLN A 214 -34.79 21.14 -2.08
CA GLN A 214 -36.06 20.69 -2.69
C GLN A 214 -35.95 19.35 -3.43
N ARG A 215 -35.07 18.45 -2.99
CA ARG A 215 -34.85 17.12 -3.57
C ARG A 215 -35.16 16.01 -2.58
N GLY A 216 -36.30 16.12 -1.89
CA GLY A 216 -36.75 15.16 -0.87
C GLY A 216 -36.79 13.71 -1.37
N HIS A 217 -37.22 13.47 -2.62
CA HIS A 217 -37.20 12.13 -3.22
C HIS A 217 -35.78 11.54 -3.33
N ALA A 218 -34.78 12.36 -3.67
CA ALA A 218 -33.39 11.91 -3.72
C ALA A 218 -32.85 11.63 -2.32
N ALA A 219 -33.22 12.44 -1.32
CA ALA A 219 -32.89 12.20 0.08
C ALA A 219 -33.48 10.87 0.57
N ALA A 220 -34.75 10.59 0.25
CA ALA A 220 -35.43 9.36 0.61
C ALA A 220 -34.76 8.13 -0.03
N TRP A 221 -34.45 8.16 -1.33
CA TRP A 221 -33.75 7.05 -2.00
C TRP A 221 -32.32 6.84 -1.49
N LEU A 222 -31.59 7.92 -1.19
CA LEU A 222 -30.26 7.83 -0.60
C LEU A 222 -30.32 7.06 0.73
N LEU A 223 -31.23 7.47 1.62
CA LEU A 223 -31.38 6.85 2.93
C LEU A 223 -31.96 5.45 2.84
N ALA A 224 -32.94 5.20 1.99
CA ALA A 224 -33.54 3.88 1.82
C ALA A 224 -32.47 2.85 1.43
N VAL A 225 -31.63 3.13 0.44
CA VAL A 225 -30.56 2.21 0.01
C VAL A 225 -29.45 2.12 1.06
N PHE A 226 -29.05 3.25 1.65
CA PHE A 226 -28.04 3.28 2.71
C PHE A 226 -28.43 2.44 3.93
N LEU A 227 -29.70 2.50 4.34
CA LEU A 227 -30.17 1.84 5.54
C LEU A 227 -30.36 0.33 5.38
N LEU A 228 -30.43 -0.21 4.15
CA LEU A 228 -30.53 -1.65 3.93
C LEU A 228 -29.36 -2.44 4.58
N PRO A 229 -28.08 -2.19 4.26
CA PRO A 229 -26.98 -2.88 4.92
C PRO A 229 -26.85 -2.53 6.40
N VAL A 230 -27.22 -1.30 6.81
CA VAL A 230 -27.21 -0.87 8.22
C VAL A 230 -28.20 -1.69 9.04
N ALA A 231 -29.43 -1.82 8.55
CA ALA A 231 -30.49 -2.59 9.19
C ALA A 231 -30.17 -4.08 9.18
N ALA A 232 -29.73 -4.64 8.05
CA ALA A 232 -29.38 -6.06 7.96
C ALA A 232 -28.28 -6.44 8.96
N TRP A 233 -27.21 -5.63 9.05
CA TRP A 233 -26.14 -5.89 10.02
C TRP A 233 -26.57 -5.61 11.45
N GLY A 234 -27.42 -4.61 11.68
CA GLY A 234 -28.00 -4.31 12.99
C GLY A 234 -28.88 -5.43 13.52
N ILE A 235 -29.72 -6.02 12.66
CA ILE A 235 -30.56 -7.19 12.99
C ILE A 235 -29.68 -8.38 13.35
N ARG A 236 -28.65 -8.70 12.55
CA ARG A 236 -27.66 -9.73 12.93
C ARG A 236 -27.00 -9.41 14.28
N GLY A 237 -26.63 -8.15 14.51
CA GLY A 237 -26.03 -7.73 15.77
C GLY A 237 -26.93 -7.99 16.98
N SER A 238 -28.25 -7.83 16.83
CA SER A 238 -29.22 -8.07 17.91
C SER A 238 -29.38 -9.54 18.32
N THR A 239 -28.90 -10.49 17.49
CA THR A 239 -28.95 -11.92 17.81
C THR A 239 -27.67 -12.43 18.49
N LEU A 240 -26.67 -11.58 18.72
CA LEU A 240 -25.41 -11.97 19.35
C LEU A 240 -25.52 -11.89 20.87
N ALA A 241 -24.98 -12.90 21.57
CA ALA A 241 -24.98 -12.95 23.03
C ALA A 241 -24.03 -11.92 23.66
N ASP A 242 -22.90 -11.61 23.01
CA ASP A 242 -21.88 -10.66 23.47
C ASP A 242 -21.21 -9.91 22.30
N GLY A 243 -20.75 -8.66 22.52
CA GLY A 243 -19.68 -8.07 21.72
C GLY A 243 -20.09 -7.41 20.39
N GLY A 244 -20.85 -6.32 20.45
CA GLY A 244 -21.28 -5.56 19.26
C GLY A 244 -20.38 -4.38 18.87
N SER A 245 -20.66 -3.74 17.74
CA SER A 245 -19.97 -2.50 17.31
C SER A 245 -20.12 -1.34 18.32
N GLY A 246 -21.18 -1.37 19.15
CA GLY A 246 -21.37 -0.47 20.28
C GLY A 246 -20.29 -0.59 21.36
N ASP A 247 -19.75 -1.80 21.60
CA ASP A 247 -18.68 -1.99 22.58
C ASP A 247 -17.37 -1.36 22.11
N ARG A 248 -17.12 -1.38 20.80
CA ARG A 248 -15.98 -0.67 20.22
C ARG A 248 -16.11 0.85 20.34
N ALA A 249 -17.32 1.39 20.16
CA ALA A 249 -17.56 2.83 20.37
C ALA A 249 -17.30 3.24 21.83
N LYS A 250 -17.70 2.40 22.80
CA LYS A 250 -17.40 2.60 24.24
C LYS A 250 -15.90 2.56 24.53
N VAL A 251 -15.17 1.59 23.96
CA VAL A 251 -13.70 1.51 24.06
C VAL A 251 -13.06 2.80 23.54
N ASN A 252 -13.43 3.22 22.34
CA ASN A 252 -12.86 4.43 21.73
C ASN A 252 -13.23 5.71 22.50
N LEU A 253 -14.42 5.76 23.12
CA LEU A 253 -14.83 6.87 23.98
C LEU A 253 -13.90 6.99 25.20
N VAL A 254 -13.68 5.88 25.90
CA VAL A 254 -12.79 5.84 27.08
C VAL A 254 -11.36 6.15 26.66
N GLN A 255 -10.78 5.44 25.70
CA GLN A 255 -9.40 5.70 25.25
C GLN A 255 -9.20 7.15 24.80
N GLY A 256 -10.18 7.72 24.07
CA GLY A 256 -10.17 9.10 23.65
C GLY A 256 -10.38 10.13 24.76
N ALA A 257 -10.90 9.72 25.91
CA ALA A 257 -11.07 10.54 27.10
C ALA A 257 -9.79 10.63 27.96
N TRP A 258 -8.74 9.87 27.64
CA TRP A 258 -7.46 9.89 28.34
C TRP A 258 -6.35 10.53 27.49
N PRO A 259 -5.92 11.77 27.76
CA PRO A 259 -4.86 12.43 26.99
C PRO A 259 -3.53 11.68 27.01
N GLN A 260 -3.26 10.92 28.08
CA GLN A 260 -2.04 10.15 28.26
C GLN A 260 -2.06 8.79 27.52
N TYR A 261 -3.20 8.38 26.95
CA TYR A 261 -3.39 7.04 26.36
C TYR A 261 -2.27 6.65 25.40
N HIS A 262 -1.97 7.49 24.40
CA HIS A 262 -0.96 7.17 23.37
C HIS A 262 0.45 6.97 23.95
N ALA A 263 0.86 7.85 24.88
CA ALA A 263 2.16 7.75 25.53
C ALA A 263 2.24 6.53 26.45
N ALA A 264 1.16 6.27 27.21
CA ALA A 264 1.05 5.12 28.10
C ALA A 264 1.07 3.80 27.32
N TRP A 265 0.30 3.71 26.22
CA TRP A 265 0.25 2.55 25.34
C TRP A 265 1.65 2.15 24.87
N ASN A 266 2.39 3.10 24.29
CA ASN A 266 3.70 2.85 23.70
C ASN A 266 4.78 2.42 24.71
N THR A 267 4.65 2.80 25.97
CA THR A 267 5.68 2.58 27.00
C THR A 267 5.27 1.58 28.09
N SER A 268 4.03 1.09 28.08
CA SER A 268 3.47 0.16 29.08
C SER A 268 4.31 -1.11 29.28
N SER A 269 4.93 -1.65 28.23
CA SER A 269 5.80 -2.83 28.36
C SER A 269 7.03 -2.58 29.25
N ARG A 270 7.51 -1.34 29.37
CA ARG A 270 8.77 -0.99 30.05
C ARG A 270 8.61 -0.01 31.21
N ASN A 271 7.50 0.73 31.28
CA ASN A 271 7.28 1.79 32.26
C ASN A 271 6.13 1.44 33.24
N PRO A 272 6.41 1.30 34.56
CA PRO A 272 5.40 1.01 35.58
C PRO A 272 4.28 2.07 35.71
N ILE A 273 4.58 3.36 35.48
CA ILE A 273 3.58 4.43 35.49
C ILE A 273 2.61 4.24 34.33
N SER A 274 3.13 3.99 33.13
CA SER A 274 2.33 3.73 31.94
C SER A 274 1.45 2.48 32.09
N ARG A 275 1.94 1.41 32.75
CA ARG A 275 1.10 0.25 33.09
C ARG A 275 -0.06 0.61 33.99
N ARG A 276 0.18 1.42 35.03
CA ARG A 276 -0.89 1.86 35.94
C ARG A 276 -1.95 2.69 35.22
N ILE A 277 -1.54 3.58 34.31
CA ILE A 277 -2.45 4.35 33.45
C ILE A 277 -3.27 3.42 32.56
N MET A 278 -2.63 2.49 31.84
CA MET A 278 -3.36 1.53 30.99
C MET A 278 -4.34 0.68 31.80
N GLN A 279 -3.97 0.22 32.99
CA GLN A 279 -4.87 -0.52 33.87
C GLN A 279 -6.08 0.32 34.34
N ALA A 280 -5.90 1.62 34.55
CA ALA A 280 -6.99 2.53 34.88
C ALA A 280 -7.95 2.71 33.69
N ILE A 281 -7.41 2.87 32.49
CA ILE A 281 -8.17 2.92 31.23
C ILE A 281 -8.97 1.62 31.06
N ASP A 282 -8.33 0.46 31.22
CA ASP A 282 -9.00 -0.84 31.10
C ASP A 282 -10.12 -1.04 32.13
N ARG A 283 -9.96 -0.48 33.35
CA ARG A 283 -11.01 -0.50 34.38
C ARG A 283 -12.20 0.37 33.97
N GLU A 284 -11.94 1.59 33.51
CA GLU A 284 -12.98 2.51 33.03
C GLU A 284 -13.71 1.93 31.79
N GLU A 285 -12.98 1.27 30.89
CA GLU A 285 -13.55 0.53 29.75
C GLU A 285 -14.48 -0.60 30.19
N ARG A 286 -14.05 -1.44 31.15
CA ARG A 286 -14.89 -2.51 31.69
C ARG A 286 -16.12 -1.97 32.40
N LEU A 287 -15.97 -0.89 33.17
CA LEU A 287 -17.08 -0.24 33.86
C LEU A 287 -18.11 0.28 32.85
N LEU A 288 -17.70 1.02 31.82
CA LEU A 288 -18.62 1.57 30.82
C LEU A 288 -19.33 0.47 29.99
N LYS A 289 -18.67 -0.67 29.78
CA LYS A 289 -19.29 -1.84 29.13
C LYS A 289 -20.36 -2.46 30.02
N ALA A 290 -20.06 -2.68 31.29
CA ALA A 290 -20.97 -3.32 32.26
C ALA A 290 -22.14 -2.41 32.67
N ASP A 291 -21.85 -1.14 32.98
CA ASP A 291 -22.84 -0.12 33.35
C ASP A 291 -22.47 1.20 32.67
N THR A 292 -23.25 1.57 31.65
CA THR A 292 -23.00 2.76 30.86
C THR A 292 -23.17 4.05 31.67
N VAL A 293 -24.12 4.09 32.61
CA VAL A 293 -24.36 5.29 33.42
C VAL A 293 -23.24 5.46 34.44
N ALA A 294 -22.83 4.39 35.13
CA ALA A 294 -21.72 4.43 36.06
C ALA A 294 -20.40 4.80 35.36
N GLY A 295 -20.11 4.20 34.20
CA GLY A 295 -18.92 4.53 33.41
C GLY A 295 -18.88 5.98 32.94
N LEU A 296 -20.01 6.52 32.46
CA LEU A 296 -20.09 7.93 32.07
C LEU A 296 -19.95 8.87 33.28
N ARG A 297 -20.47 8.49 34.45
CA ARG A 297 -20.29 9.23 35.68
C ARG A 297 -18.82 9.25 36.10
N GLU A 298 -18.12 8.12 36.03
CA GLU A 298 -16.68 8.02 36.34
C GLU A 298 -15.85 8.94 35.44
N ILE A 299 -16.10 8.90 34.13
CA ILE A 299 -15.47 9.81 33.15
C ILE A 299 -15.76 11.27 33.53
N GLY A 300 -17.02 11.58 33.85
CA GLY A 300 -17.46 12.92 34.23
C GLY A 300 -16.79 13.44 35.50
N THR A 301 -16.68 12.60 36.54
CA THR A 301 -15.99 12.92 37.79
C THR A 301 -14.52 13.26 37.52
N ARG A 302 -13.80 12.37 36.82
CA ARG A 302 -12.38 12.58 36.45
C ARG A 302 -12.18 13.85 35.62
N MET A 303 -13.11 14.16 34.71
CA MET A 303 -13.04 15.39 33.92
C MET A 303 -13.37 16.64 34.74
N GLY A 304 -14.24 16.51 35.75
CA GLY A 304 -14.61 17.58 36.67
C GLY A 304 -13.48 18.01 37.62
N GLU A 305 -12.48 17.14 37.85
CA GLU A 305 -11.29 17.47 38.64
C GLU A 305 -10.39 18.52 37.97
N ASP A 306 -10.33 18.55 36.63
CA ASP A 306 -9.57 19.56 35.87
C ASP A 306 -10.27 19.93 34.54
N PRO A 307 -11.34 20.73 34.60
CA PRO A 307 -12.16 21.03 33.43
C PRO A 307 -11.39 21.82 32.34
N GLY A 308 -10.42 22.64 32.73
CA GLY A 308 -9.59 23.43 31.81
C GLY A 308 -8.68 22.54 30.96
N TYR A 309 -8.05 21.54 31.59
CA TYR A 309 -7.24 20.54 30.90
C TYR A 309 -8.04 19.74 29.87
N TYR A 310 -9.24 19.26 30.24
CA TYR A 310 -10.08 18.51 29.30
C TYR A 310 -10.73 19.40 28.22
N ALA A 311 -11.09 20.64 28.53
CA ALA A 311 -11.55 21.59 27.50
C ALA A 311 -10.48 21.81 26.43
N ARG A 312 -9.21 22.02 26.84
CA ARG A 312 -8.07 22.11 25.91
C ARG A 312 -7.86 20.81 25.12
N TRP A 313 -7.99 19.65 25.78
CA TRP A 313 -7.87 18.34 25.13
C TRP A 313 -8.89 18.19 24.00
N TYR A 314 -10.18 18.40 24.28
CA TYR A 314 -11.26 18.18 23.31
C TYR A 314 -11.36 19.26 22.24
N LEU A 315 -11.14 20.54 22.57
CA LEU A 315 -11.34 21.64 21.63
C LEU A 315 -10.12 21.94 20.75
N LEU A 316 -8.91 21.67 21.22
CA LEU A 316 -7.67 22.04 20.51
C LEU A 316 -6.81 20.83 20.19
N GLN A 317 -6.50 19.99 21.19
CA GLN A 317 -5.51 18.94 21.02
C GLN A 317 -6.02 17.75 20.21
N LYS A 318 -7.24 17.26 20.44
CA LYS A 318 -7.80 16.13 19.66
C LYS A 318 -8.08 16.46 18.19
N PRO A 319 -8.68 17.62 17.84
CA PRO A 319 -8.82 18.01 16.45
C PRO A 319 -7.46 18.07 15.74
N TRP A 320 -6.46 18.69 16.36
CA TRP A 320 -5.10 18.67 15.80
C TRP A 320 -4.54 17.26 15.71
N LEU A 321 -4.62 16.47 16.79
CA LEU A 321 -4.10 15.11 16.86
C LEU A 321 -4.67 14.21 15.77
N LEU A 322 -5.95 14.35 15.40
CA LEU A 322 -6.50 13.58 14.28
C LEU A 322 -5.78 13.86 12.96
N TRP A 323 -5.50 15.14 12.68
CA TRP A 323 -4.90 15.59 11.41
C TRP A 323 -3.37 15.72 11.47
N ASP A 324 -2.78 15.41 12.62
CA ASP A 324 -1.35 15.42 12.87
C ASP A 324 -0.62 14.39 11.98
N TRP A 325 0.70 14.50 11.92
CA TRP A 325 1.54 13.71 11.03
C TRP A 325 1.92 12.35 11.60
N ASP A 326 2.37 12.28 12.86
CA ASP A 326 2.97 11.05 13.40
C ASP A 326 1.93 10.07 13.94
N ILE A 327 1.78 8.90 13.30
CA ILE A 327 0.97 7.79 13.82
C ILE A 327 1.44 7.44 15.23
N ARG A 328 0.54 7.54 16.21
CA ARG A 328 0.88 7.42 17.64
C ARG A 328 0.75 6.00 18.14
N VAL A 329 -0.24 5.24 17.67
CA VAL A 329 -0.38 3.79 17.88
C VAL A 329 0.08 3.04 16.64
N GLY A 330 1.36 2.69 16.59
CA GLY A 330 1.97 2.03 15.42
C GLY A 330 3.50 2.02 15.48
N ALA A 331 4.15 1.95 14.31
CA ALA A 331 5.61 2.05 14.21
C ALA A 331 6.14 3.50 14.23
N GLY A 332 5.25 4.49 14.12
CA GLY A 332 5.60 5.91 14.12
C GLY A 332 5.72 6.51 12.73
N GLY A 333 5.76 7.85 12.67
CA GLY A 333 5.78 8.58 11.41
C GLY A 333 4.56 8.24 10.55
N VAL A 334 4.80 7.74 9.35
CA VAL A 334 3.74 7.39 8.38
C VAL A 334 3.38 5.91 8.38
N TYR A 335 4.01 5.09 9.24
CA TYR A 335 3.88 3.64 9.22
C TYR A 335 3.10 3.09 10.40
N PHE A 336 2.11 2.24 10.10
CA PHE A 336 1.42 1.44 11.11
C PHE A 336 2.24 0.21 11.52
N HIS A 337 2.76 -0.54 10.54
CA HIS A 337 3.67 -1.65 10.80
C HIS A 337 5.12 -1.18 10.89
N ARG A 338 5.97 -1.96 11.55
CA ARG A 338 7.41 -1.71 11.47
C ARG A 338 7.88 -2.08 10.07
N VAL A 339 8.71 -1.22 9.51
CA VAL A 339 9.19 -1.34 8.14
C VAL A 339 10.71 -1.25 8.19
N SER A 340 11.38 -2.29 7.69
CA SER A 340 12.84 -2.36 7.68
C SER A 340 13.45 -1.63 6.47
N HIS A 341 12.69 -1.55 5.38
CA HIS A 341 13.05 -0.81 4.17
C HIS A 341 11.82 -0.20 3.52
N SER A 342 11.89 1.09 3.16
CA SER A 342 10.81 1.82 2.47
C SER A 342 11.38 2.82 1.46
N PRO A 343 10.79 2.93 0.25
CA PRO A 343 11.14 3.97 -0.69
C PRO A 343 10.91 5.40 -0.18
N LEU A 344 9.95 5.61 0.75
CA LEU A 344 9.68 6.94 1.29
C LEU A 344 10.84 7.47 2.14
N ASP A 345 11.62 6.57 2.74
CA ASP A 345 12.77 6.91 3.60
C ASP A 345 14.10 6.87 2.84
N THR A 346 14.20 5.98 1.84
CA THR A 346 15.46 5.70 1.13
C THR A 346 15.60 6.47 -0.18
N HIS A 347 14.49 6.72 -0.91
CA HIS A 347 14.55 7.42 -2.18
C HIS A 347 14.62 8.95 -1.97
N PRO A 348 15.66 9.66 -2.43
CA PRO A 348 15.89 11.07 -2.09
C PRO A 348 14.73 11.99 -2.42
N ILE A 349 14.11 11.80 -3.60
CA ILE A 349 12.97 12.62 -4.04
C ILE A 349 11.75 12.38 -3.16
N LEU A 350 11.46 11.12 -2.80
CA LEU A 350 10.29 10.77 -1.99
C LEU A 350 10.48 11.21 -0.54
N ARG A 351 11.70 11.11 -0.03
CA ARG A 351 12.07 11.65 1.28
C ARG A 351 11.95 13.17 1.32
N ALA A 352 12.42 13.86 0.28
CA ALA A 352 12.28 15.31 0.16
C ALA A 352 10.82 15.74 0.07
N SER A 353 9.99 15.05 -0.72
CA SER A 353 8.55 15.32 -0.79
C SER A 353 7.85 15.04 0.54
N THR A 354 8.20 13.95 1.23
CA THR A 354 7.68 13.62 2.56
C THR A 354 8.01 14.73 3.56
N GLY A 355 9.27 15.20 3.59
CA GLY A 355 9.69 16.29 4.47
C GLY A 355 9.07 17.66 4.13
N LEU A 356 8.76 17.91 2.86
CA LEU A 356 8.01 19.11 2.46
C LEU A 356 6.55 19.02 2.91
N LEU A 357 5.86 17.92 2.61
CA LEU A 357 4.46 17.73 2.97
C LEU A 357 4.25 17.69 4.48
N HIS A 358 5.21 17.14 5.24
CA HIS A 358 5.20 17.19 6.70
C HIS A 358 5.18 18.64 7.21
N ARG A 359 6.07 19.49 6.68
CA ARG A 359 6.12 20.92 7.05
C ARG A 359 4.87 21.69 6.61
N LEU A 360 4.24 21.29 5.51
CA LEU A 360 3.02 21.91 5.02
C LEU A 360 1.76 21.45 5.77
N ASN A 361 1.77 20.30 6.45
CA ASN A 361 0.59 19.72 7.08
C ASN A 361 -0.15 20.69 8.03
N PRO A 362 0.50 21.43 8.94
CA PRO A 362 -0.20 22.39 9.80
C PRO A 362 -0.93 23.49 9.02
N LEU A 363 -0.31 23.99 7.95
CA LEU A 363 -0.91 24.99 7.07
C LEU A 363 -2.11 24.42 6.30
N LEU A 364 -1.98 23.21 5.76
CA LEU A 364 -3.06 22.54 5.03
C LEU A 364 -4.27 22.27 5.93
N PHE A 365 -4.04 21.83 7.17
CA PHE A 365 -5.08 21.65 8.17
C PHE A 365 -5.79 22.97 8.47
N ALA A 366 -5.04 24.05 8.77
CA ALA A 366 -5.60 25.36 9.07
C ALA A 366 -6.45 25.91 7.92
N LEU A 367 -5.93 25.82 6.68
CA LEU A 367 -6.67 26.22 5.48
C LEU A 367 -7.95 25.40 5.29
N SER A 368 -7.89 24.09 5.54
CA SER A 368 -9.05 23.20 5.42
C SER A 368 -10.13 23.53 6.44
N LEU A 369 -9.75 23.79 7.69
CA LEU A 369 -10.66 24.17 8.76
C LEU A 369 -11.34 25.50 8.45
N MET A 370 -10.57 26.53 8.09
CA MET A 370 -11.10 27.84 7.72
C MET A 370 -12.03 27.77 6.50
N ALA A 371 -11.63 27.04 5.46
CA ALA A 371 -12.46 26.83 4.28
C ALA A 371 -13.76 26.09 4.61
N SER A 372 -13.69 25.08 5.49
CA SER A 372 -14.88 24.32 5.88
C SER A 372 -15.90 25.18 6.61
N LEU A 373 -15.45 25.96 7.60
CA LEU A 373 -16.30 26.88 8.35
C LEU A 373 -16.94 27.93 7.40
N ALA A 374 -16.14 28.52 6.51
CA ALA A 374 -16.64 29.46 5.51
C ALA A 374 -17.68 28.80 4.59
N LEU A 375 -17.41 27.62 4.03
CA LEU A 375 -18.32 26.92 3.12
C LEU A 375 -19.64 26.52 3.79
N VAL A 376 -19.62 26.09 5.06
CA VAL A 376 -20.83 25.77 5.81
C VAL A 376 -21.66 27.02 6.10
N VAL A 377 -21.03 28.11 6.57
CA VAL A 377 -21.72 29.40 6.79
C VAL A 377 -22.26 29.97 5.47
N GLY A 378 -21.48 29.86 4.39
CA GLY A 378 -21.86 30.25 3.05
C GLY A 378 -23.09 29.50 2.56
N ALA A 379 -23.08 28.17 2.69
CA ALA A 379 -24.21 27.33 2.33
C ALA A 379 -25.45 27.61 3.19
N TRP A 380 -25.28 27.81 4.50
CA TRP A 380 -26.36 28.21 5.40
C TRP A 380 -27.03 29.50 4.94
N ARG A 381 -26.22 30.50 4.57
CA ARG A 381 -26.63 31.79 4.02
C ARG A 381 -26.95 31.76 2.51
N ARG A 382 -27.02 30.58 1.89
CA ARG A 382 -27.31 30.36 0.45
C ARG A 382 -26.42 31.18 -0.49
N ARG A 383 -25.14 31.32 -0.17
CA ARG A 383 -24.18 32.08 -0.97
C ARG A 383 -23.73 31.29 -2.21
N PRO A 384 -23.68 31.90 -3.41
CA PRO A 384 -23.29 31.21 -4.65
C PRO A 384 -21.87 30.62 -4.66
N TRP A 385 -20.96 31.18 -3.86
CA TRP A 385 -19.57 30.72 -3.78
C TRP A 385 -19.39 29.43 -2.94
N ALA A 386 -20.46 28.90 -2.34
CA ALA A 386 -20.47 27.66 -1.59
C ALA A 386 -21.27 26.58 -2.35
N PRO A 387 -20.70 25.98 -3.42
CA PRO A 387 -21.40 24.96 -4.19
C PRO A 387 -21.60 23.68 -3.36
N PRO A 388 -22.68 22.91 -3.61
CA PRO A 388 -23.02 21.72 -2.82
C PRO A 388 -21.86 20.74 -2.63
N ALA A 389 -21.11 20.43 -3.70
CA ALA A 389 -19.99 19.49 -3.63
C ALA A 389 -18.87 19.94 -2.65
N ALA A 390 -18.55 21.25 -2.62
CA ALA A 390 -17.56 21.79 -1.69
C ALA A 390 -18.10 21.82 -0.25
N THR A 391 -19.36 22.21 -0.06
CA THR A 391 -20.03 22.19 1.26
C THR A 391 -20.11 20.78 1.83
N ILE A 392 -20.37 19.79 0.98
CA ILE A 392 -20.42 18.39 1.38
C ILE A 392 -19.04 17.90 1.84
N ALA A 393 -17.96 18.23 1.11
CA ALA A 393 -16.59 17.92 1.55
C ALA A 393 -16.26 18.60 2.89
N ALA A 394 -16.67 19.86 3.07
CA ALA A 394 -16.52 20.61 4.32
C ALA A 394 -17.26 19.97 5.49
N LEU A 395 -18.53 19.58 5.29
CA LEU A 395 -19.31 18.90 6.32
C LEU A 395 -18.70 17.56 6.71
N LEU A 396 -18.20 16.79 5.76
CA LEU A 396 -17.50 15.54 6.05
C LEU A 396 -16.24 15.79 6.87
N PHE A 397 -15.41 16.75 6.48
CA PHE A 397 -14.20 17.12 7.23
C PHE A 397 -14.52 17.52 8.68
N LEU A 398 -15.52 18.39 8.88
CA LEU A 398 -15.95 18.82 10.21
C LEU A 398 -16.57 17.67 11.02
N TYR A 399 -17.40 16.85 10.37
CA TYR A 399 -18.04 15.69 10.99
C TYR A 399 -17.00 14.69 11.51
N VAL A 400 -16.05 14.29 10.66
CA VAL A 400 -14.99 13.34 11.03
C VAL A 400 -14.12 13.91 12.14
N THR A 401 -13.80 15.20 12.08
CA THR A 401 -13.05 15.89 13.13
C THR A 401 -13.81 15.86 14.45
N ALA A 402 -15.10 16.20 14.45
CA ALA A 402 -15.93 16.17 15.65
C ALA A 402 -16.11 14.75 16.22
N MET A 403 -16.30 13.74 15.36
CA MET A 403 -16.49 12.36 15.81
C MET A 403 -15.24 11.76 16.45
N HIS A 404 -14.05 11.98 15.88
CA HIS A 404 -12.81 11.53 16.50
C HIS A 404 -12.38 12.42 17.68
N ALA A 405 -12.78 13.70 17.69
CA ALA A 405 -12.65 14.54 18.87
C ALA A 405 -13.56 14.09 20.02
N LEU A 406 -14.72 13.50 19.74
CA LEU A 406 -15.56 12.87 20.78
C LEU A 406 -14.99 11.52 21.22
N LEU A 407 -14.71 10.65 20.24
CA LEU A 407 -14.17 9.30 20.43
C LEU A 407 -12.63 9.34 20.50
N GLN A 408 -11.93 8.37 19.91
CA GLN A 408 -10.48 8.32 19.88
C GLN A 408 -9.94 9.09 18.67
N ALA A 409 -9.08 10.07 18.91
CA ALA A 409 -8.33 10.77 17.87
C ALA A 409 -6.95 10.15 17.70
N GLU A 410 -6.61 9.74 16.48
CA GLU A 410 -5.33 9.14 16.11
C GLU A 410 -5.03 9.52 14.64
N PRO A 411 -3.82 10.02 14.31
CA PRO A 411 -3.42 10.38 12.96
C PRO A 411 -3.75 9.35 11.87
N ARG A 412 -3.59 8.06 12.16
CA ARG A 412 -3.97 6.97 11.25
C ARG A 412 -5.41 7.09 10.75
N TYR A 413 -6.34 7.49 11.62
CA TYR A 413 -7.76 7.57 11.26
C TYR A 413 -8.09 8.71 10.29
N SER A 414 -7.18 9.68 10.08
CA SER A 414 -7.36 10.72 9.05
C SER A 414 -7.09 10.24 7.62
N ILE A 415 -6.37 9.13 7.44
CA ILE A 415 -5.91 8.65 6.11
C ILE A 415 -7.04 8.55 5.07
N PRO A 416 -8.21 7.96 5.38
CA PRO A 416 -9.34 7.86 4.44
C PRO A 416 -9.92 9.23 4.04
N TYR A 417 -9.67 10.25 4.86
CA TYR A 417 -10.28 11.57 4.77
C TYR A 417 -9.34 12.66 4.26
N ARG A 418 -8.04 12.34 4.09
CA ARG A 418 -7.04 13.23 3.44
C ARG A 418 -7.47 13.75 2.06
N PRO A 419 -8.20 13.00 1.21
CA PRO A 419 -8.78 13.57 0.00
C PRO A 419 -9.58 14.86 0.24
N PHE A 420 -10.42 14.89 1.27
CA PHE A 420 -11.32 16.02 1.55
C PHE A 420 -10.57 17.20 2.15
N GLU A 421 -9.64 16.94 3.07
CA GLU A 421 -8.72 17.96 3.58
C GLU A 421 -7.98 18.65 2.42
N LEU A 422 -7.31 17.88 1.55
CA LEU A 422 -6.55 18.44 0.44
C LEU A 422 -7.44 19.20 -0.56
N LEU A 423 -8.68 18.75 -0.78
CA LEU A 423 -9.66 19.48 -1.59
C LEU A 423 -10.04 20.83 -0.98
N LEU A 424 -10.22 20.90 0.34
CA LEU A 424 -10.57 22.11 1.06
C LEU A 424 -9.38 23.08 1.11
N ALA A 425 -8.18 22.58 1.43
CA ALA A 425 -6.95 23.36 1.42
C ALA A 425 -6.65 23.96 0.04
N THR A 426 -6.72 23.14 -1.03
CA THR A 426 -6.50 23.64 -2.39
C THR A 426 -7.58 24.60 -2.85
N GLY A 427 -8.82 24.40 -2.43
CA GLY A 427 -9.91 25.36 -2.65
C GLY A 427 -9.65 26.70 -1.96
N ALA A 428 -9.15 26.68 -0.72
CA ALA A 428 -8.74 27.88 0.01
C ALA A 428 -7.62 28.62 -0.72
N LEU A 429 -6.57 27.91 -1.13
CA LEU A 429 -5.46 28.48 -1.91
C LEU A 429 -5.93 29.08 -3.23
N ALA A 430 -6.85 28.40 -3.93
CA ALA A 430 -7.45 28.91 -5.16
C ALA A 430 -8.23 30.22 -4.94
N ALA A 431 -9.00 30.30 -3.85
CA ALA A 431 -9.73 31.50 -3.48
C ALA A 431 -8.78 32.66 -3.13
N ILE A 432 -7.73 32.40 -2.35
CA ILE A 432 -6.70 33.39 -1.99
C ILE A 432 -5.98 33.90 -3.23
N ALA A 433 -5.53 33.00 -4.12
CA ALA A 433 -4.87 33.38 -5.36
C ALA A 433 -5.80 34.20 -6.29
N GLY A 434 -7.08 33.83 -6.35
CA GLY A 434 -8.08 34.59 -7.10
C GLY A 434 -8.38 35.97 -6.52
N ALA A 435 -8.29 36.14 -5.19
CA ALA A 435 -8.43 37.45 -4.54
C ALA A 435 -7.21 38.34 -4.78
N ALA A 436 -5.99 37.77 -4.69
CA ALA A 436 -4.75 38.49 -4.96
C ALA A 436 -4.68 39.03 -6.40
N ARG A 437 -5.09 38.21 -7.39
CA ARG A 437 -5.16 38.65 -8.79
C ARG A 437 -6.15 39.78 -9.06
N ARG A 438 -7.23 39.88 -8.28
CA ARG A 438 -8.21 40.97 -8.39
C ARG A 438 -7.75 42.26 -7.71
N ARG A 439 -6.82 42.16 -6.76
CA ARG A 439 -6.25 43.31 -6.02
C ARG A 439 -5.00 43.89 -6.68
N TRP A 440 -4.37 43.19 -7.63
CA TRP A 440 -3.22 43.69 -8.38
C TRP A 440 -3.70 44.61 -9.52
N PRO A 441 -3.41 45.93 -9.52
CA PRO A 441 -3.72 46.78 -10.65
C PRO A 441 -2.94 46.29 -11.87
N ALA A 442 -3.62 46.04 -12.98
CA ALA A 442 -2.97 45.83 -14.27
C ALA A 442 -2.29 47.14 -14.70
N ARG A 443 -1.03 47.34 -14.27
CA ARG A 443 -0.15 48.36 -14.82
C ARG A 443 0.75 47.72 -15.87
N ILE A 444 0.77 48.37 -17.03
CA ILE A 444 1.63 48.19 -18.22
C ILE A 444 1.08 47.24 -19.30
N SER A 445 0.23 47.78 -20.18
CA SER A 445 0.58 47.88 -21.61
C SER A 445 -0.18 49.05 -22.25
N SER A 446 0.34 50.26 -22.05
CA SER A 446 0.05 51.42 -22.89
C SER A 446 1.37 51.92 -23.44
N ALA A 447 1.72 51.50 -24.65
CA ALA A 447 2.67 52.18 -25.53
C ALA A 447 2.46 51.68 -26.96
N SER A 448 1.88 52.57 -27.78
CA SER A 448 2.12 52.82 -29.22
C SER A 448 2.37 51.64 -30.18
N ALA A 449 1.83 51.59 -31.40
CA ALA A 449 1.64 52.70 -32.31
C ALA A 449 0.68 52.33 -33.45
N SER A 450 0.00 53.37 -33.95
CA SER A 450 -0.57 53.39 -35.29
C SER A 450 0.54 53.26 -36.34
N THR A 451 0.30 52.49 -37.39
CA THR A 451 0.55 52.92 -38.78
C THR A 451 -0.09 51.93 -39.74
N ALA A 452 -1.06 52.42 -40.50
CA ALA A 452 -1.46 51.84 -41.77
C ALA A 452 -0.50 52.35 -42.86
N ALA A 453 0.00 51.47 -43.72
CA ALA A 453 0.38 51.80 -45.10
C ALA A 453 0.71 50.52 -45.90
N SER A 454 0.06 50.42 -47.08
CA SER A 454 0.52 49.89 -48.37
C SER A 454 1.07 48.46 -48.51
N ALA A 455 0.41 47.71 -49.41
CA ALA A 455 0.93 46.52 -50.10
C ALA A 455 2.18 46.84 -50.96
N PRO A 456 2.92 45.82 -51.42
CA PRO A 456 2.63 45.36 -52.77
C PRO A 456 2.65 43.83 -52.97
N SER A 457 2.05 43.45 -54.09
CA SER A 457 2.01 42.15 -54.75
C SER A 457 3.38 41.52 -55.02
N SER A 458 3.47 40.20 -54.80
CA SER A 458 4.43 39.35 -55.52
C SER A 458 3.81 37.99 -55.84
N THR A 459 3.93 37.65 -57.12
CA THR A 459 3.58 36.43 -57.87
C THR A 459 4.04 35.12 -57.20
N PRO A 460 3.40 33.97 -57.51
CA PRO A 460 3.77 32.67 -56.93
C PRO A 460 4.96 32.07 -57.67
N MET A 461 6.01 31.69 -56.94
CA MET A 461 7.14 30.95 -57.49
C MET A 461 6.95 29.44 -57.30
N SER A 462 7.10 28.75 -58.44
CA SER A 462 7.28 27.32 -58.71
C SER A 462 7.54 26.38 -57.53
N ALA A 463 6.72 25.33 -57.47
CA ALA A 463 7.03 24.08 -56.79
C ALA A 463 7.99 23.25 -57.65
N SER A 464 9.28 23.32 -57.37
CA SER A 464 10.24 22.28 -57.74
C SER A 464 11.50 22.41 -56.90
N ASP A 465 11.89 21.29 -56.29
CA ASP A 465 13.18 21.02 -55.65
C ASP A 465 13.47 21.64 -54.27
N VAL A 466 12.66 21.27 -53.28
CA VAL A 466 13.16 21.18 -51.89
C VAL A 466 13.64 19.74 -51.67
N PRO A 467 14.95 19.48 -51.47
CA PRO A 467 15.39 18.14 -51.10
C PRO A 467 14.69 17.76 -49.80
N ALA A 468 14.03 16.59 -49.77
CA ALA A 468 13.44 16.07 -48.55
C ALA A 468 14.52 16.11 -47.46
N PRO A 469 14.30 16.77 -46.30
CA PRO A 469 15.33 16.83 -45.29
C PRO A 469 15.63 15.40 -44.87
N THR A 470 16.83 14.91 -45.20
CA THR A 470 17.38 13.62 -44.77
C THR A 470 17.74 13.67 -43.28
N GLY A 471 16.95 14.40 -42.49
CA GLY A 471 17.06 14.53 -41.06
C GLY A 471 16.60 13.26 -40.37
N MET A 472 17.32 12.86 -39.34
CA MET A 472 16.94 11.73 -38.48
C MET A 472 15.49 11.91 -38.00
N THR A 473 14.63 10.93 -38.29
CA THR A 473 13.21 10.96 -37.88
C THR A 473 13.08 10.58 -36.41
N ARG A 474 11.99 11.01 -35.75
CA ARG A 474 11.69 10.62 -34.36
C ARG A 474 11.63 9.10 -34.16
N TRP A 475 11.17 8.36 -35.17
CA TRP A 475 11.11 6.90 -35.17
C TRP A 475 12.51 6.27 -35.24
N ARG A 476 13.39 6.79 -36.10
CA ARG A 476 14.79 6.35 -36.15
C ARG A 476 15.53 6.69 -34.85
N ALA A 477 15.35 7.88 -34.31
CA ALA A 477 15.96 8.30 -33.04
C ALA A 477 15.49 7.40 -31.88
N ALA A 478 14.19 7.12 -31.78
CA ALA A 478 13.65 6.21 -30.78
C ALA A 478 14.13 4.77 -30.97
N GLY A 479 14.24 4.28 -32.22
CA GLY A 479 14.76 2.95 -32.53
C GLY A 479 16.24 2.79 -32.16
N ILE A 480 17.08 3.78 -32.44
CA ILE A 480 18.48 3.81 -32.00
C ILE A 480 18.56 3.78 -30.47
N HIS A 481 17.73 4.59 -29.80
CA HIS A 481 17.68 4.58 -28.34
C HIS A 481 17.30 3.19 -27.81
N LEU A 482 16.24 2.56 -28.35
CA LEU A 482 15.83 1.22 -27.97
C LEU A 482 16.96 0.19 -28.11
N LEU A 483 17.74 0.24 -29.20
CA LEU A 483 18.89 -0.64 -29.40
C LEU A 483 19.99 -0.42 -28.37
N ILE A 484 20.29 0.84 -28.03
CA ILE A 484 21.25 1.18 -26.97
C ILE A 484 20.76 0.66 -25.61
N SER A 485 19.49 0.90 -25.28
CA SER A 485 18.87 0.41 -24.04
C SER A 485 18.92 -1.12 -23.94
N LEU A 486 18.64 -1.81 -25.05
CA LEU A 486 18.73 -3.27 -25.13
C LEU A 486 20.15 -3.76 -24.89
N LEU A 487 21.15 -3.15 -25.53
CA LEU A 487 22.55 -3.53 -25.35
C LEU A 487 23.01 -3.36 -23.89
N VAL A 488 22.72 -2.20 -23.29
CA VAL A 488 23.09 -1.90 -21.89
C VAL A 488 22.44 -2.88 -20.93
N LEU A 489 21.14 -3.13 -21.10
CA LEU A 489 20.39 -4.07 -20.29
C LEU A 489 20.92 -5.50 -20.43
N SER A 490 21.17 -5.96 -21.67
CA SER A 490 21.70 -7.31 -21.92
C SER A 490 23.07 -7.50 -21.29
N LEU A 491 23.96 -6.51 -21.37
CA LEU A 491 25.28 -6.56 -20.76
C LEU A 491 25.19 -6.65 -19.23
N ALA A 492 24.36 -5.82 -18.62
CA ALA A 492 24.17 -5.85 -17.16
C ALA A 492 23.47 -7.13 -16.68
N ALA A 493 22.48 -7.62 -17.42
CA ALA A 493 21.83 -8.89 -17.10
C ALA A 493 22.83 -10.05 -17.18
N ALA A 494 23.67 -10.10 -18.22
CA ALA A 494 24.72 -11.10 -18.36
C ALA A 494 25.73 -11.04 -17.20
N LEU A 495 26.16 -9.84 -16.81
CA LEU A 495 27.07 -9.64 -15.68
C LEU A 495 26.43 -10.06 -14.35
N ALA A 496 25.18 -9.66 -14.11
CA ALA A 496 24.46 -9.97 -12.89
C ALA A 496 24.20 -11.48 -12.75
N ILE A 497 23.88 -12.16 -13.86
CA ILE A 497 23.76 -13.61 -13.92
C ILE A 497 25.12 -14.27 -13.61
N ALA A 498 26.19 -13.85 -14.27
CA ALA A 498 27.51 -14.46 -14.10
C ALA A 498 28.03 -14.35 -12.65
N LEU A 499 27.82 -13.18 -12.02
CA LEU A 499 28.35 -12.85 -10.70
C LEU A 499 27.47 -13.30 -9.54
N TRP A 500 26.14 -13.19 -9.65
CA TRP A 500 25.25 -13.29 -8.48
C TRP A 500 24.27 -14.45 -8.54
N TYR A 501 23.84 -14.89 -9.73
CA TYR A 501 22.80 -15.90 -9.87
C TYR A 501 23.35 -17.15 -10.55
N PRO A 502 23.68 -18.21 -9.79
CA PRO A 502 23.98 -19.50 -10.39
C PRO A 502 22.79 -19.98 -11.23
N PRO A 503 22.99 -20.47 -12.47
CA PRO A 503 21.89 -20.95 -13.32
C PRO A 503 21.02 -22.02 -12.65
N SER A 504 21.59 -22.83 -11.75
CA SER A 504 20.85 -23.80 -10.94
C SER A 504 19.78 -23.16 -10.04
N LEU A 505 20.00 -21.93 -9.56
CA LEU A 505 19.11 -21.27 -8.62
C LEU A 505 18.10 -20.32 -9.28
N PHE A 506 18.09 -20.17 -10.61
CA PHE A 506 17.25 -19.20 -11.31
C PHE A 506 15.78 -19.28 -10.91
N HIS A 507 15.20 -20.48 -11.00
CA HIS A 507 13.79 -20.72 -10.69
C HIS A 507 13.44 -20.37 -9.24
N VAL A 508 14.32 -20.74 -8.29
CA VAL A 508 14.11 -20.49 -6.85
C VAL A 508 14.37 -19.02 -6.50
N SER A 509 15.25 -18.35 -7.24
CA SER A 509 15.64 -16.98 -6.96
C SER A 509 14.65 -15.91 -7.45
N GLY A 510 13.70 -16.29 -8.32
CA GLY A 510 12.74 -15.39 -8.96
C GLY A 510 13.37 -14.33 -9.88
N VAL A 511 14.60 -14.58 -10.34
CA VAL A 511 15.39 -13.61 -11.11
C VAL A 511 14.79 -13.29 -12.48
N ASP A 512 14.12 -14.26 -13.08
CA ASP A 512 13.37 -14.14 -14.33
C ASP A 512 12.34 -13.01 -14.27
N ARG A 513 11.57 -12.94 -13.19
CA ARG A 513 10.56 -11.89 -12.98
C ARG A 513 11.18 -10.52 -12.76
N LEU A 514 12.30 -10.47 -12.02
CA LEU A 514 13.03 -9.23 -11.75
C LEU A 514 13.66 -8.66 -13.03
N LEU A 515 14.27 -9.52 -13.85
CA LEU A 515 14.84 -9.13 -15.13
C LEU A 515 13.76 -8.67 -16.13
N LEU A 516 12.60 -9.34 -16.17
CA LEU A 516 11.46 -8.90 -16.99
C LEU A 516 10.95 -7.52 -16.59
N LEU A 517 10.84 -7.24 -15.29
CA LEU A 517 10.41 -5.94 -14.78
C LEU A 517 11.41 -4.84 -15.16
N LEU A 518 12.71 -5.08 -14.94
CA LEU A 518 13.77 -4.14 -15.32
C LEU A 518 13.75 -3.88 -16.83
N ALA A 519 13.63 -4.94 -17.63
CA ALA A 519 13.52 -4.86 -19.08
C ALA A 519 12.30 -4.04 -19.53
N ALA A 520 11.13 -4.27 -18.93
CA ALA A 520 9.92 -3.57 -19.31
C ALA A 520 10.05 -2.06 -19.07
N ILE A 521 10.68 -1.63 -17.98
CA ILE A 521 10.85 -0.21 -17.67
C ILE A 521 11.88 0.43 -18.62
N ASP A 522 13.05 -0.18 -18.75
CA ASP A 522 14.18 0.40 -19.50
C ASP A 522 13.98 0.40 -21.02
N LEU A 523 13.26 -0.58 -21.56
CA LEU A 523 12.99 -0.69 -23.00
C LEU A 523 11.76 0.10 -23.45
N THR A 524 10.91 0.58 -22.52
CA THR A 524 9.69 1.32 -22.90
C THR A 524 9.83 2.82 -22.64
N VAL A 525 10.22 3.24 -21.43
CA VAL A 525 10.10 4.65 -21.00
C VAL A 525 11.03 5.56 -21.79
N GLY A 526 12.31 5.23 -21.87
CA GLY A 526 13.31 6.06 -22.57
C GLY A 526 13.08 6.22 -24.07
N PRO A 527 12.93 5.11 -24.82
CA PRO A 527 12.60 5.15 -26.24
C PRO A 527 11.27 5.87 -26.52
N LEU A 528 10.25 5.69 -25.67
CA LEU A 528 8.96 6.38 -25.80
C LEU A 528 9.11 7.90 -25.57
N LEU A 529 9.81 8.33 -24.52
CA LEU A 529 10.08 9.74 -24.28
C LEU A 529 10.86 10.37 -25.43
N THR A 530 11.83 9.63 -25.98
CA THR A 530 12.57 10.05 -27.18
C THR A 530 11.64 10.19 -28.38
N LEU A 531 10.74 9.24 -28.61
CA LEU A 531 9.75 9.30 -29.68
C LEU A 531 8.82 10.52 -29.55
N LEU A 532 8.42 10.85 -28.32
CA LEU A 532 7.48 11.93 -28.02
C LEU A 532 8.12 13.33 -28.11
N VAL A 533 9.35 13.48 -27.61
CA VAL A 533 10.02 14.78 -27.48
C VAL A 533 10.87 15.11 -28.71
N TYR A 534 11.39 14.10 -29.43
CA TYR A 534 12.30 14.32 -30.54
C TYR A 534 11.66 15.10 -31.69
N ARG A 535 12.26 16.24 -32.03
CA ARG A 535 11.94 17.03 -33.21
C ARG A 535 13.22 17.48 -33.90
N HIS A 536 13.38 17.10 -35.17
CA HIS A 536 14.55 17.48 -35.96
C HIS A 536 14.70 19.02 -36.02
N GLY A 537 15.92 19.52 -35.84
CA GLY A 537 16.23 20.96 -35.87
C GLY A 537 15.77 21.79 -34.65
N LYS A 538 15.13 21.19 -33.63
CA LYS A 538 14.71 21.92 -32.41
C LYS A 538 15.92 22.46 -31.64
N ARG A 539 15.99 23.79 -31.42
CA ARG A 539 16.96 24.39 -30.49
C ARG A 539 16.76 23.78 -29.10
N GLY A 540 17.83 23.21 -28.53
CA GLY A 540 17.78 22.48 -27.26
C GLY A 540 17.55 20.97 -27.37
N MET A 541 17.41 20.39 -28.58
CA MET A 541 17.19 18.93 -28.71
C MET A 541 18.33 18.09 -28.10
N ARG A 542 19.57 18.57 -28.16
CA ARG A 542 20.71 17.92 -27.50
C ARG A 542 20.51 17.89 -25.98
N PHE A 543 20.10 19.01 -25.39
CA PHE A 543 19.79 19.10 -23.95
C PHE A 543 18.64 18.14 -23.57
N ASP A 544 17.54 18.14 -24.33
CA ASP A 544 16.41 17.24 -24.08
C ASP A 544 16.83 15.76 -24.10
N LEU A 545 17.62 15.34 -25.11
CA LEU A 545 18.13 13.97 -25.20
C LEU A 545 19.13 13.64 -24.08
N THR A 546 20.00 14.59 -23.71
CA THR A 546 20.91 14.42 -22.57
C THR A 546 20.13 14.24 -21.27
N VAL A 547 19.07 15.02 -21.04
CA VAL A 547 18.21 14.87 -19.85
C VAL A 547 17.53 13.50 -19.85
N ILE A 548 16.96 13.06 -20.98
CA ILE A 548 16.35 11.73 -21.08
C ILE A 548 17.40 10.63 -20.80
N ALA A 549 18.58 10.73 -21.39
CA ALA A 549 19.66 9.75 -21.19
C ALA A 549 20.16 9.74 -19.74
N LEU A 550 20.32 10.88 -19.09
CA LEU A 550 20.71 10.98 -17.68
C LEU A 550 19.64 10.40 -16.75
N LEU A 551 18.36 10.69 -17.01
CA LEU A 551 17.25 10.11 -16.25
C LEU A 551 17.23 8.59 -16.40
N GLN A 552 17.36 8.08 -17.62
CA GLN A 552 17.42 6.64 -17.86
C GLN A 552 18.64 6.00 -17.20
N ALA A 553 19.82 6.61 -17.30
CA ALA A 553 21.01 6.12 -16.60
C ALA A 553 20.82 6.10 -15.08
N ALA A 554 20.14 7.10 -14.50
CA ALA A 554 19.82 7.14 -13.08
C ALA A 554 18.83 6.05 -12.67
N PHE A 555 17.76 5.83 -13.45
CA PHE A 555 16.80 4.75 -13.21
C PHE A 555 17.45 3.37 -13.35
N PHE A 556 18.28 3.19 -14.36
CA PHE A 556 19.04 1.96 -14.57
C PHE A 556 20.00 1.69 -13.42
N ALA A 557 20.79 2.69 -13.00
CA ALA A 557 21.71 2.57 -11.86
C ALA A 557 20.94 2.24 -10.57
N TYR A 558 19.77 2.84 -10.37
CA TYR A 558 18.90 2.53 -9.26
C TYR A 558 18.35 1.10 -9.32
N GLY A 559 17.84 0.68 -10.48
CA GLY A 559 17.37 -0.69 -10.73
C GLY A 559 18.48 -1.72 -10.48
N ALA A 560 19.69 -1.45 -10.98
CA ALA A 560 20.88 -2.27 -10.73
C ALA A 560 21.25 -2.31 -9.24
N HIS A 561 21.13 -1.21 -8.51
CA HIS A 561 21.36 -1.19 -7.05
C HIS A 561 20.32 -2.04 -6.30
N VAL A 562 19.03 -1.90 -6.61
CA VAL A 562 17.96 -2.70 -5.99
C VAL A 562 18.13 -4.19 -6.32
N PHE A 563 18.49 -4.49 -7.56
CA PHE A 563 18.78 -5.84 -8.01
C PHE A 563 19.98 -6.43 -7.25
N PHE A 564 21.05 -5.65 -7.07
CA PHE A 564 22.20 -6.04 -6.26
C PHE A 564 21.80 -6.34 -4.81
N GLN A 565 21.00 -5.48 -4.17
CA GLN A 565 20.50 -5.73 -2.80
C GLN A 565 19.57 -6.94 -2.71
N SER A 566 18.93 -7.32 -3.81
CA SER A 566 17.99 -8.43 -3.89
C SER A 566 18.63 -9.76 -4.31
N ARG A 567 19.96 -9.81 -4.39
CA ARG A 567 20.73 -11.00 -4.80
C ARG A 567 20.74 -12.10 -3.72
N PRO A 568 20.81 -13.38 -4.12
CA PRO A 568 21.03 -14.46 -3.17
C PRO A 568 22.44 -14.38 -2.59
N VAL A 569 22.57 -14.55 -1.27
CA VAL A 569 23.86 -14.46 -0.56
C VAL A 569 24.22 -15.73 0.20
N PHE A 570 23.23 -16.54 0.60
CA PHE A 570 23.47 -17.82 1.25
C PHE A 570 22.54 -18.91 0.73
N LEU A 571 23.10 -20.09 0.52
CA LEU A 571 22.36 -21.34 0.44
C LEU A 571 22.55 -22.04 1.79
N VAL A 572 21.50 -22.04 2.60
CA VAL A 572 21.56 -22.43 4.01
C VAL A 572 21.04 -23.85 4.17
N GLY A 573 21.89 -24.76 4.63
CA GLY A 573 21.50 -26.06 5.13
C GLY A 573 20.82 -25.92 6.49
N ASN A 574 19.53 -26.21 6.54
CA ASN A 574 18.73 -26.26 7.75
C ASN A 574 18.38 -27.74 8.06
N VAL A 575 17.84 -28.03 9.24
CA VAL A 575 17.57 -29.37 9.80
C VAL A 575 17.23 -30.47 8.77
N ASP A 576 16.34 -30.18 7.83
CA ASP A 576 15.78 -31.14 6.86
C ASP A 576 15.71 -30.61 5.43
N ARG A 577 16.24 -29.41 5.14
CA ARG A 577 16.07 -28.73 3.85
C ARG A 577 17.18 -27.71 3.59
N PHE A 578 17.25 -27.23 2.35
CA PHE A 578 17.99 -26.02 2.02
C PHE A 578 17.07 -24.80 1.95
N GLU A 579 17.58 -23.64 2.34
CA GLU A 579 16.88 -22.36 2.20
C GLU A 579 17.78 -21.34 1.50
N LEU A 580 17.27 -20.71 0.44
CA LEU A 580 17.97 -19.64 -0.27
C LEU A 580 17.66 -18.29 0.36
N VAL A 581 18.69 -17.64 0.91
CA VAL A 581 18.58 -16.37 1.64
C VAL A 581 19.18 -15.23 0.81
N PHE A 582 18.46 -14.11 0.74
CA PHE A 582 18.82 -12.92 -0.04
C PHE A 582 19.39 -11.80 0.85
N ALA A 583 20.23 -10.93 0.29
CA ALA A 583 20.92 -9.89 1.07
C ALA A 583 19.93 -8.97 1.81
N ASN A 584 18.82 -8.61 1.14
CA ASN A 584 17.77 -7.77 1.70
C ASN A 584 16.91 -8.42 2.78
N GLN A 585 17.11 -9.70 3.10
CA GLN A 585 16.37 -10.40 4.17
C GLN A 585 17.09 -10.40 5.51
N ILE A 586 18.37 -10.06 5.55
CA ILE A 586 19.17 -10.05 6.78
C ILE A 586 19.28 -8.60 7.25
N ALA A 587 18.76 -8.33 8.46
CA ALA A 587 18.78 -6.99 9.01
C ALA A 587 20.21 -6.51 9.30
N PRO A 588 20.51 -5.20 9.22
CA PRO A 588 21.82 -4.65 9.59
C PRO A 588 22.32 -5.07 10.98
N ALA A 589 21.40 -5.19 11.94
CA ALA A 589 21.72 -5.66 13.29
C ALA A 589 22.14 -7.15 13.34
N ASP A 590 21.62 -7.98 12.44
CA ASP A 590 22.00 -9.40 12.35
C ASP A 590 23.37 -9.59 11.71
N TRP A 591 23.71 -8.76 10.72
CA TRP A 591 25.07 -8.71 10.18
C TRP A 591 26.09 -8.31 11.26
N ALA A 592 25.77 -7.30 12.07
CA ALA A 592 26.66 -6.82 13.14
C ALA A 592 26.86 -7.87 14.26
N ARG A 593 25.86 -8.71 14.54
CA ARG A 593 25.93 -9.79 15.54
C ARG A 593 26.59 -11.06 15.01
N ALA A 594 26.78 -11.18 13.72
CA ALA A 594 27.36 -12.35 13.10
C ALA A 594 28.89 -12.37 13.24
N ARG A 595 29.45 -13.58 13.29
CA ARG A 595 30.90 -13.77 13.33
C ARG A 595 31.46 -13.79 11.91
N PRO A 596 32.68 -13.28 11.68
CA PRO A 596 33.40 -13.56 10.44
C PRO A 596 33.47 -15.07 10.17
N PRO A 597 33.35 -15.52 8.92
CA PRO A 597 33.21 -14.74 7.70
C PRO A 597 31.74 -14.42 7.30
N TYR A 598 30.76 -14.59 8.19
CA TYR A 598 29.31 -14.47 7.89
C TYR A 598 28.73 -13.07 8.20
N ASN A 599 29.56 -12.11 8.57
CA ASN A 599 29.17 -10.75 8.98
C ASN A 599 29.00 -9.76 7.81
N HIS A 600 29.03 -10.24 6.57
CA HIS A 600 28.76 -9.44 5.39
C HIS A 600 28.16 -10.29 4.26
N PRO A 601 27.39 -9.71 3.34
CA PRO A 601 26.77 -10.44 2.22
C PRO A 601 27.76 -10.93 1.15
N GLY A 602 29.01 -10.44 1.15
CA GLY A 602 29.97 -10.70 0.07
C GLY A 602 29.55 -10.04 -1.24
N TYR A 603 30.30 -10.20 -2.35
CA TYR A 603 29.97 -9.57 -3.64
C TYR A 603 29.66 -10.55 -4.78
N GLY A 604 29.92 -11.84 -4.55
CA GLY A 604 29.78 -12.89 -5.56
C GLY A 604 28.56 -13.77 -5.35
N ARG A 605 28.74 -15.06 -5.68
CA ARG A 605 27.71 -16.10 -5.60
C ARG A 605 27.32 -16.42 -4.15
N PRO A 606 26.10 -16.97 -3.94
CA PRO A 606 25.66 -17.37 -2.62
C PRO A 606 26.61 -18.41 -2.01
N ARG A 607 26.94 -18.21 -0.73
CA ARG A 607 27.81 -19.11 0.03
C ARG A 607 27.00 -20.25 0.62
N LEU A 608 27.52 -21.47 0.53
CA LEU A 608 26.94 -22.64 1.18
C LEU A 608 27.30 -22.62 2.67
N VAL A 609 26.30 -22.61 3.54
CA VAL A 609 26.45 -22.55 5.01
C VAL A 609 25.44 -23.46 5.70
N GLY A 610 25.63 -23.71 6.99
CA GLY A 610 24.66 -24.44 7.83
C GLY A 610 24.13 -23.59 8.98
N VAL A 611 22.90 -23.84 9.43
CA VAL A 611 22.37 -23.26 10.68
C VAL A 611 22.56 -24.26 11.82
N ALA A 612 23.29 -23.85 12.85
CA ALA A 612 23.42 -24.61 14.09
C ALA A 612 22.33 -24.18 15.08
N MET A 613 21.36 -25.06 15.31
CA MET A 613 20.32 -24.83 16.31
C MET A 613 20.91 -24.87 17.73
N PRO A 614 20.50 -23.95 18.64
CA PRO A 614 20.94 -23.97 20.02
C PRO A 614 20.56 -25.29 20.71
N THR A 615 21.51 -25.84 21.48
CA THR A 615 21.29 -27.06 22.30
C THR A 615 20.67 -26.74 23.65
N GLU A 616 20.95 -25.55 24.20
CA GLU A 616 20.39 -25.13 25.49
C GLU A 616 18.88 -24.82 25.41
N PRO A 617 18.06 -25.35 26.34
CA PRO A 617 16.60 -25.17 26.30
C PRO A 617 16.14 -23.70 26.27
N GLN A 618 16.81 -22.82 27.03
CA GLN A 618 16.45 -21.40 27.10
C GLN A 618 16.73 -20.70 25.76
N ALA A 619 17.92 -20.92 25.18
CA ALA A 619 18.30 -20.36 23.89
C ALA A 619 17.44 -20.92 22.74
N ARG A 620 17.05 -22.20 22.81
CA ARG A 620 16.14 -22.83 21.85
C ARG A 620 14.73 -22.22 21.92
N ASN A 621 14.19 -22.01 23.13
CA ASN A 621 12.89 -21.37 23.30
C ASN A 621 12.90 -19.90 22.84
N ALA A 622 13.97 -19.16 23.12
CA ALA A 622 14.13 -17.80 22.64
C ALA A 622 14.15 -17.74 21.10
N LEU A 623 14.90 -18.63 20.44
CA LEU A 623 14.93 -18.74 18.99
C LEU A 623 13.56 -19.13 18.41
N LEU A 624 12.82 -20.02 19.07
CA LEU A 624 11.45 -20.36 18.67
C LEU A 624 10.52 -19.13 18.69
N PHE A 625 10.56 -18.34 19.76
CA PHE A 625 9.77 -17.10 19.84
C PHE A 625 10.18 -16.08 18.77
N GLU A 626 11.48 -15.96 18.48
CA GLU A 626 11.98 -15.14 17.37
C GLU A 626 11.40 -15.62 16.02
N GLU A 627 11.44 -16.93 15.74
CA GLU A 627 10.85 -17.48 14.51
C GLU A 627 9.34 -17.27 14.42
N LEU A 628 8.61 -17.45 15.52
CA LEU A 628 7.16 -17.18 15.61
C LEU A 628 6.82 -15.70 15.37
N SER A 629 7.72 -14.79 15.73
CA SER A 629 7.61 -13.36 15.46
C SER A 629 8.02 -12.96 14.03
N GLY A 630 8.47 -13.92 13.23
CA GLY A 630 8.89 -13.72 11.84
C GLY A 630 10.40 -13.51 11.64
N HIS A 631 11.20 -13.60 12.71
CA HIS A 631 12.66 -13.49 12.63
C HIS A 631 13.30 -14.88 12.50
N LEU A 632 13.32 -15.40 11.26
CA LEU A 632 13.67 -16.79 10.97
C LEU A 632 15.14 -17.10 11.30
N ALA A 633 15.42 -18.29 11.84
CA ALA A 633 16.78 -18.73 12.19
C ALA A 633 17.74 -18.69 10.99
N VAL A 634 17.25 -19.03 9.81
CA VAL A 634 18.02 -18.97 8.56
C VAL A 634 18.37 -17.55 8.13
N GLN A 635 17.74 -16.50 8.67
CA GLN A 635 18.05 -15.10 8.41
C GLN A 635 18.98 -14.49 9.47
N GLN A 636 19.48 -15.31 10.41
CA GLN A 636 20.31 -14.86 11.52
C GLN A 636 21.74 -15.42 11.40
N PRO A 637 22.69 -14.71 10.75
CA PRO A 637 24.01 -15.27 10.45
C PRO A 637 24.86 -15.57 11.70
N ARG A 638 24.45 -15.10 12.89
CA ARG A 638 25.01 -15.53 14.19
C ARG A 638 24.94 -17.06 14.40
N LEU A 639 23.93 -17.70 13.83
CA LEU A 639 23.68 -19.14 13.89
C LEU A 639 24.45 -19.91 12.81
N TYR A 640 25.07 -19.20 11.85
CA TYR A 640 25.75 -19.86 10.74
C TYR A 640 27.03 -20.54 11.18
N ARG A 641 27.23 -21.73 10.62
CA ARG A 641 28.44 -22.54 10.72
C ARG A 641 28.83 -23.02 9.32
N ASP A 642 30.03 -23.56 9.23
CA ASP A 642 30.42 -24.25 8.01
C ASP A 642 29.41 -25.35 7.69
N TYR A 643 29.07 -25.51 6.41
CA TYR A 643 28.09 -26.50 5.98
C TYR A 643 28.46 -27.92 6.41
N ALA A 644 29.75 -28.26 6.46
CA ALA A 644 30.22 -29.58 6.90
C ALA A 644 29.72 -29.93 8.32
N ALA A 645 29.48 -28.94 9.18
CA ALA A 645 28.98 -29.16 10.54
C ALA A 645 27.52 -29.64 10.58
N VAL A 646 26.71 -29.32 9.57
CA VAL A 646 25.28 -29.70 9.49
C VAL A 646 25.01 -30.77 8.42
N ALA A 647 25.96 -31.00 7.52
CA ALA A 647 25.83 -31.97 6.43
C ALA A 647 25.41 -33.38 6.89
N PRO A 648 25.95 -33.95 7.99
CA PRO A 648 25.51 -35.28 8.46
C PRO A 648 24.03 -35.33 8.86
N GLN A 649 23.48 -34.23 9.39
CA GLN A 649 22.07 -34.14 9.75
C GLN A 649 21.19 -34.12 8.50
N LEU A 650 21.54 -33.29 7.52
CA LEU A 650 20.87 -33.23 6.22
C LEU A 650 20.97 -34.56 5.46
N HIS A 651 22.12 -35.22 5.52
CA HIS A 651 22.34 -36.52 4.90
C HIS A 651 21.37 -37.58 5.44
N ARG A 652 21.10 -37.59 6.76
CA ARG A 652 20.09 -38.47 7.36
C ARG A 652 18.66 -38.16 6.91
N ARG A 653 18.37 -36.91 6.57
CA ARG A 653 17.05 -36.44 6.10
C ARG A 653 16.87 -36.50 4.59
N ALA A 654 17.94 -36.71 3.83
CA ALA A 654 17.87 -36.75 2.37
C ALA A 654 17.05 -37.95 1.88
N HIS A 655 16.24 -37.75 0.86
CA HIS A 655 15.34 -38.78 0.33
C HIS A 655 16.00 -39.52 -0.84
N SER A 656 15.72 -40.82 -0.97
CA SER A 656 16.12 -41.57 -2.17
C SER A 656 15.39 -41.01 -3.40
N LEU A 657 16.08 -41.03 -4.54
CA LEU A 657 15.53 -40.60 -5.82
C LEU A 657 14.53 -41.61 -6.41
N ASP A 658 14.55 -42.87 -5.95
CA ASP A 658 13.75 -43.97 -6.52
C ASP A 658 12.24 -43.71 -6.45
N ALA A 659 11.76 -43.28 -5.28
CA ALA A 659 10.35 -42.96 -5.09
C ALA A 659 9.95 -41.71 -5.89
N ALA A 660 10.84 -40.71 -5.95
CA ALA A 660 10.61 -39.50 -6.72
C ALA A 660 10.49 -39.75 -8.23
N LEU A 661 11.30 -40.66 -8.77
CA LEU A 661 11.24 -41.08 -10.18
C LEU A 661 9.97 -41.86 -10.54
N ARG A 662 9.29 -42.47 -9.55
CA ARG A 662 8.03 -43.20 -9.73
C ARG A 662 6.78 -42.35 -9.47
N SER A 663 6.94 -41.14 -8.91
CA SER A 663 5.84 -40.29 -8.46
C SER A 663 4.95 -39.75 -9.59
N SER A 664 5.54 -39.27 -10.69
CA SER A 664 4.82 -38.75 -11.85
C SER A 664 5.68 -38.74 -13.11
N PRO A 665 5.08 -38.79 -14.32
CA PRO A 665 5.82 -38.69 -15.58
C PRO A 665 6.64 -37.39 -15.69
N LEU A 666 6.10 -36.27 -15.19
CA LEU A 666 6.78 -34.97 -15.20
C LEU A 666 8.02 -34.98 -14.29
N ALA A 667 7.88 -35.49 -13.06
CA ALA A 667 9.00 -35.60 -12.13
C ALA A 667 10.09 -36.52 -12.69
N LYS A 668 9.70 -37.69 -13.22
CA LYS A 668 10.61 -38.63 -13.88
C LYS A 668 11.41 -37.96 -15.00
N ALA A 669 10.74 -37.27 -15.92
CA ALA A 669 11.38 -36.61 -17.05
C ALA A 669 12.39 -35.53 -16.60
N ARG A 670 12.01 -34.68 -15.63
CA ARG A 670 12.87 -33.60 -15.13
C ARG A 670 14.06 -34.12 -14.32
N LEU A 671 13.85 -35.13 -13.46
CA LEU A 671 14.93 -35.75 -12.67
C LEU A 671 15.90 -36.53 -13.56
N GLN A 672 15.42 -37.29 -14.55
CA GLN A 672 16.29 -37.99 -15.50
C GLN A 672 17.09 -37.01 -16.37
N ALA A 673 16.49 -35.88 -16.78
CA ALA A 673 17.23 -34.84 -17.49
C ALA A 673 18.32 -34.21 -16.62
N ALA A 674 18.06 -34.02 -15.32
CA ALA A 674 19.06 -33.53 -14.38
C ALA A 674 20.20 -34.55 -14.16
N LEU A 675 19.89 -35.84 -14.01
CA LEU A 675 20.90 -36.90 -13.88
C LEU A 675 21.81 -37.00 -15.12
N ARG A 676 21.23 -36.92 -16.33
CA ARG A 676 22.02 -36.91 -17.58
C ARG A 676 22.95 -35.70 -17.68
N ARG A 677 22.54 -34.54 -17.16
CA ARG A 677 23.40 -33.33 -17.13
C ARG A 677 24.52 -33.44 -16.09
N LEU A 678 24.28 -34.17 -15.01
CA LEU A 678 25.26 -34.39 -13.94
C LEU A 678 26.23 -35.52 -14.26
N ASP A 679 25.91 -36.38 -15.24
CA ASP A 679 26.64 -37.62 -15.54
C ASP A 679 26.82 -38.52 -14.32
N LEU A 680 25.75 -38.66 -13.52
CA LEU A 680 25.73 -39.47 -12.30
C LEU A 680 24.60 -40.51 -12.32
N PRO A 681 24.83 -41.74 -11.82
CA PRO A 681 23.77 -42.72 -11.65
C PRO A 681 22.81 -42.29 -10.55
N ALA A 682 21.54 -42.71 -10.64
CA ALA A 682 20.51 -42.37 -9.66
C ALA A 682 20.89 -42.78 -8.22
N ALA A 683 21.63 -43.90 -8.05
CA ALA A 683 22.09 -44.37 -6.73
C ALA A 683 23.11 -43.44 -6.06
N ALA A 684 23.84 -42.62 -6.83
CA ALA A 684 24.80 -41.65 -6.31
C ALA A 684 24.14 -40.32 -5.90
N VAL A 685 22.83 -40.18 -6.09
CA VAL A 685 22.09 -38.93 -5.90
C VAL A 685 20.91 -39.14 -4.96
N ARG A 686 20.81 -38.27 -3.95
CA ARG A 686 19.63 -38.13 -3.10
C ARG A 686 19.03 -36.74 -3.34
N TRP A 687 17.92 -36.44 -2.69
CA TRP A 687 17.32 -35.13 -2.80
C TRP A 687 16.78 -34.60 -1.47
N LEU A 688 16.74 -33.27 -1.36
CA LEU A 688 16.19 -32.53 -0.23
C LEU A 688 15.29 -31.39 -0.77
N PRO A 689 14.30 -30.92 0.00
CA PRO A 689 13.59 -29.70 -0.33
C PRO A 689 14.55 -28.51 -0.37
N LEU A 690 14.35 -27.61 -1.33
CA LEU A 690 14.93 -26.28 -1.36
C LEU A 690 13.80 -25.25 -1.33
N ASP A 691 13.86 -24.35 -0.36
CA ASP A 691 12.85 -23.32 -0.15
C ASP A 691 13.46 -21.92 -0.26
N SER A 692 12.61 -20.94 -0.48
CA SER A 692 12.98 -19.52 -0.45
C SER A 692 11.73 -18.66 -0.34
N SER A 693 11.91 -17.37 -0.05
CA SER A 693 10.78 -16.42 -0.08
C SER A 693 10.21 -16.17 -1.48
N ARG A 694 10.79 -16.75 -2.53
CA ARG A 694 10.44 -16.47 -3.94
C ARG A 694 10.03 -17.73 -4.72
N GLY A 695 10.10 -18.90 -4.10
CA GLY A 695 9.75 -20.18 -4.70
C GLY A 695 10.49 -21.35 -4.07
N SER A 696 10.08 -22.56 -4.45
CA SER A 696 10.68 -23.82 -3.99
C SER A 696 11.17 -24.66 -5.17
N ALA A 697 12.07 -25.59 -4.89
CA ALA A 697 12.56 -26.58 -5.84
C ALA A 697 13.06 -27.85 -5.12
N VAL A 698 13.39 -28.86 -5.91
CA VAL A 698 14.11 -30.05 -5.42
C VAL A 698 15.60 -29.80 -5.54
N GLN A 699 16.34 -29.92 -4.43
CA GLN A 699 17.80 -29.89 -4.41
C GLN A 699 18.33 -31.31 -4.48
N LEU A 700 18.98 -31.65 -5.59
CA LEU A 700 19.77 -32.87 -5.70
C LEU A 700 21.04 -32.72 -4.88
N VAL A 701 21.36 -33.75 -4.12
CA VAL A 701 22.54 -33.82 -3.26
C VAL A 701 23.29 -35.12 -3.48
N ALA A 702 24.60 -35.12 -3.25
CA ALA A 702 25.40 -36.32 -3.32
C ALA A 702 24.99 -37.32 -2.23
N ALA A 703 24.88 -38.59 -2.62
CA ALA A 703 24.54 -39.67 -1.69
C ALA A 703 25.65 -39.96 -0.66
N ALA A 704 26.88 -39.45 -0.84
CA ALA A 704 27.97 -39.66 0.11
C ALA A 704 27.92 -38.69 1.31
N ASP A 705 27.64 -37.41 1.07
CA ASP A 705 27.87 -36.33 2.03
C ASP A 705 26.78 -35.24 2.04
N ALA A 706 25.70 -35.42 1.27
CA ALA A 706 24.63 -34.44 1.07
C ALA A 706 25.06 -33.11 0.44
N ARG A 707 26.25 -33.03 -0.19
CA ARG A 707 26.68 -31.83 -0.91
C ARG A 707 25.69 -31.45 -2.02
N PRO A 708 25.26 -30.18 -2.13
CA PRO A 708 24.41 -29.72 -3.23
C PRO A 708 25.05 -29.97 -4.61
N LEU A 709 24.31 -30.63 -5.51
CA LEU A 709 24.75 -30.93 -6.88
C LEU A 709 24.02 -30.07 -7.92
N ALA A 710 22.69 -30.13 -7.93
CA ALA A 710 21.86 -29.38 -8.87
C ALA A 710 20.46 -29.16 -8.32
N THR A 711 19.76 -28.18 -8.88
CA THR A 711 18.38 -27.88 -8.52
C THR A 711 17.47 -28.26 -9.68
N VAL A 712 16.33 -28.88 -9.36
CA VAL A 712 15.32 -29.29 -10.34
C VAL A 712 14.04 -28.54 -10.02
N ALA A 713 13.49 -27.85 -11.03
CA ALA A 713 12.25 -27.09 -10.93
C ALA A 713 11.04 -28.05 -10.79
N LEU A 714 10.88 -28.61 -9.60
CA LEU A 714 9.78 -29.44 -9.14
C LEU A 714 9.41 -28.94 -7.75
N ASP A 715 8.12 -28.95 -7.43
CA ASP A 715 7.69 -28.62 -6.08
C ASP A 715 8.08 -29.77 -5.13
N PRO A 716 9.00 -29.54 -4.17
CA PRO A 716 9.50 -30.60 -3.31
C PRO A 716 8.41 -31.13 -2.35
N TRP A 717 7.38 -30.34 -2.06
CA TRP A 717 6.37 -30.68 -1.07
C TRP A 717 5.33 -31.64 -1.62
N THR A 718 4.87 -31.41 -2.85
CA THR A 718 4.03 -32.38 -3.58
C THR A 718 4.79 -33.67 -3.86
N LEU A 719 6.10 -33.56 -4.15
CA LEU A 719 6.96 -34.73 -4.32
C LEU A 719 7.08 -35.55 -3.02
N LEU A 720 7.28 -34.89 -1.86
CA LEU A 720 7.30 -35.57 -0.56
C LEU A 720 5.99 -36.33 -0.32
N ALA A 721 4.85 -35.66 -0.49
CA ALA A 721 3.52 -36.26 -0.32
C ALA A 721 3.31 -37.49 -1.23
N ALA A 722 3.76 -37.41 -2.50
CA ALA A 722 3.63 -38.50 -3.45
C ALA A 722 4.54 -39.72 -3.15
N THR A 723 5.59 -39.55 -2.33
CA THR A 723 6.53 -40.63 -1.98
C THR A 723 6.17 -41.39 -0.71
N GLY A 724 5.04 -41.08 -0.07
CA GLY A 724 4.53 -41.81 1.11
C GLY A 724 5.38 -41.64 2.37
N GLN A 725 6.31 -40.68 2.40
CA GLN A 725 7.03 -40.32 3.62
C GLN A 725 6.27 -39.22 4.37
N PRO A 726 6.22 -39.25 5.72
CA PRO A 726 5.61 -38.18 6.49
C PRO A 726 6.38 -36.89 6.23
N GLY A 727 5.82 -36.05 5.35
CA GLY A 727 6.31 -34.69 5.20
C GLY A 727 6.04 -33.96 6.51
N HIS A 728 7.07 -33.39 7.13
CA HIS A 728 6.81 -32.22 7.96
C HIS A 728 6.11 -31.21 7.06
N PRO A 729 5.03 -30.55 7.53
CA PRO A 729 4.36 -29.54 6.75
C PRO A 729 5.42 -28.57 6.22
N SER A 730 5.43 -28.38 4.90
CA SER A 730 6.29 -27.41 4.22
C SER A 730 6.23 -26.07 4.96
N ARG A 731 7.16 -25.12 4.81
CA ARG A 731 6.87 -23.74 5.30
C ARG A 731 5.67 -23.12 4.57
N SER A 732 5.19 -23.75 3.47
CA SER A 732 3.88 -23.50 2.87
C SER A 732 2.69 -24.24 3.51
N ASP A 733 2.92 -25.21 4.39
CA ASP A 733 1.92 -25.97 5.17
C ASP A 733 2.05 -25.74 6.69
N ALA A 734 3.17 -25.24 7.22
CA ALA A 734 3.33 -24.78 8.60
C ALA A 734 2.84 -23.34 8.78
N ARG A 735 2.42 -22.69 7.67
CA ARG A 735 1.46 -21.59 7.67
C ARG A 735 -0.01 -22.08 7.58
N ARG A 736 -0.25 -23.40 7.67
CA ARG A 736 -1.58 -24.02 7.78
C ARG A 736 -1.89 -24.58 9.18
N HIS A 737 -1.12 -24.22 10.20
CA HIS A 737 -1.58 -24.33 11.59
C HIS A 737 -1.57 -22.95 12.21
#